data_AF-A0A418IH91-F1
#
_entry.id   AF-A0A418IH91-F1
#
_cell.length_a   1.000
_cell.length_b   1.000
_cell.length_c   1.000
_cell.angle_alpha   90.00
_cell.angle_beta   90.00
_cell.angle_gamma   90.00
#
_symmetry.space_group_name_H-M   'P 1'
#
loop_
_entity.id
_entity.type
_entity.pdbx_description
1 polymer ?
#
loop_
_entity_poly.entity_id
_entity_poly.type
_entity_poly.pdbx_seq_one_letter_code
_entity_poly.pdbx_strand_id
1 'polypeptide(L)'
;MNKTIDRTWVDFYKELAEKLLEFREKREELIIKIQKVYELAEIKLPTLERNNQLTDIDPFTIFGLFNKSSMKESNKIKILENVSELLNIKSKVPSSFDSIPTINNMGATYYDFEGYRNENDIDDLWTLFSVALTYAKEKRLEYKNQFIKYFDLVMSKRGIGNSKLTSGLYWISPKTYANLDSRSRWYIFESEKVPFEIISLMEMGNEKITAEEYLTIIYNLKTYLSSTKTSMSDFIDLSYEAWRYSEQVNKKKTDEIETTDADKDVESINYWMFSADSEVKYWDFFYDNSLLSIGLNKLGDFSTYIDKKEIKEKLQEVNEFNNNYNNTANAVWQFTKEMKIGDIIYVKKGQSKLIGWGIVSSRHHYNINREFSNSRQIDWKKKGEWITPVKPSNKILTKITPYSESVRKLNMLFETEKFDTVIDTEVGFPKYNSNQFLNEVFMNEKYYHSLVELIKIKKNVILQGPPGVGKTYAAKRLAYSIIGEKATSRVKMIQFHQSYSYEDFIMGFRPTETGFKLNKGTFYNFCKQAEEDSENKYFFIIDEINRGNLSKIFGELFMLIENDKRGTELELLYADEKFSVPKNVYIIGMMNTADRSLAILDYALRRRFAFYNMNTSFTTMGFREYQENLQNSKFDELILCVQNLNKEIINDETLGEGFVIGHSYFCNLKEITDSILTNIVEFEIIPLIKEYWFDEETKVDIWSEMLRSSIK
;
A
#
# COMPACT_ATOMS: atom_id res chain seq x y z
N MET A 1 -25.90 0.94 -3.47
CA MET A 1 -26.73 -0.18 -3.93
C MET A 1 -26.14 -1.48 -3.41
N ASN A 2 -26.87 -2.25 -2.60
CA ASN A 2 -26.42 -3.56 -2.11
C ASN A 2 -26.34 -4.52 -3.31
N LYS A 3 -25.12 -4.77 -3.79
CA LYS A 3 -24.87 -5.81 -4.80
C LYS A 3 -25.15 -7.16 -4.14
N THR A 4 -26.17 -7.87 -4.61
CA THR A 4 -26.49 -9.23 -4.13
C THR A 4 -25.31 -10.14 -4.44
N ILE A 5 -24.80 -10.86 -3.43
CA ILE A 5 -23.64 -11.76 -3.57
C ILE A 5 -24.00 -12.91 -4.52
N ASP A 6 -23.17 -13.17 -5.53
CA ASP A 6 -23.32 -14.33 -6.40
C ASP A 6 -22.89 -15.61 -5.65
N ARG A 7 -23.87 -16.47 -5.36
CA ARG A 7 -23.66 -17.74 -4.65
C ARG A 7 -23.69 -18.97 -5.57
N THR A 8 -23.75 -18.78 -6.89
CA THR A 8 -23.84 -19.90 -7.87
C THR A 8 -22.68 -20.88 -7.77
N TRP A 9 -21.49 -20.41 -7.37
CA TRP A 9 -20.31 -21.25 -7.20
C TRP A 9 -20.47 -22.31 -6.11
N VAL A 10 -21.31 -22.07 -5.11
CA VAL A 10 -21.47 -22.95 -3.94
C VAL A 10 -22.02 -24.31 -4.35
N ASP A 11 -23.06 -24.32 -5.17
CA ASP A 11 -23.69 -25.56 -5.64
C ASP A 11 -22.77 -26.30 -6.62
N PHE A 12 -22.11 -25.57 -7.52
CA PHE A 12 -21.14 -26.14 -8.45
C PHE A 12 -19.98 -26.82 -7.71
N TYR A 13 -19.37 -26.13 -6.74
CA TYR A 13 -18.21 -26.65 -6.01
C TYR A 13 -18.59 -27.86 -5.15
N LYS A 14 -19.79 -27.83 -4.55
CA LYS A 14 -20.31 -28.95 -3.78
C LYS A 14 -20.51 -30.19 -4.67
N GLU A 15 -21.15 -30.03 -5.83
CA GLU A 15 -21.36 -31.14 -6.77
C GLU A 15 -20.02 -31.67 -7.30
N LEU A 16 -19.09 -30.78 -7.65
CA LEU A 16 -17.74 -31.16 -8.06
C LEU A 16 -17.03 -31.96 -6.95
N ALA A 17 -17.14 -31.53 -5.70
CA ALA A 17 -16.51 -32.22 -4.58
C ALA A 17 -17.08 -33.64 -4.39
N GLU A 18 -18.40 -33.80 -4.52
CA GLU A 18 -19.05 -35.10 -4.48
C GLU A 18 -18.63 -35.98 -5.66
N LYS A 19 -18.51 -35.39 -6.87
CA LYS A 19 -18.10 -36.11 -8.07
C LYS A 19 -16.66 -36.61 -8.01
N LEU A 20 -15.75 -35.83 -7.42
CA LEU A 20 -14.35 -36.22 -7.26
C LEU A 20 -14.18 -37.48 -6.40
N LEU A 21 -15.08 -37.76 -5.46
CA LEU A 21 -15.01 -38.98 -4.64
C LEU A 21 -15.09 -40.27 -5.47
N GLU A 22 -15.77 -40.24 -6.63
CA GLU A 22 -15.85 -41.39 -7.55
C GLU A 22 -14.48 -41.76 -8.16
N PHE A 23 -13.52 -40.83 -8.14
CA PHE A 23 -12.20 -40.99 -8.72
C PHE A 23 -11.10 -41.34 -7.71
N ARG A 24 -11.44 -41.56 -6.43
CA ARG A 24 -10.46 -41.90 -5.38
C ARG A 24 -9.57 -43.09 -5.77
N GLU A 25 -10.17 -44.12 -6.34
CA GLU A 25 -9.52 -45.35 -6.81
C GLU A 25 -9.21 -45.34 -8.33
N LYS A 26 -9.45 -44.21 -9.01
CA LYS A 26 -9.31 -44.03 -10.47
C LYS A 26 -8.58 -42.73 -10.82
N ARG A 27 -7.47 -42.47 -10.13
CA ARG A 27 -6.75 -41.18 -10.21
C ARG A 27 -6.12 -40.94 -11.57
N GLU A 28 -5.67 -41.97 -12.26
CA GLU A 28 -5.18 -41.87 -13.64
C GLU A 28 -6.27 -41.36 -14.59
N GLU A 29 -7.50 -41.87 -14.46
CA GLU A 29 -8.65 -41.40 -15.25
C GLU A 29 -8.93 -39.92 -14.96
N LEU A 30 -8.86 -39.52 -13.69
CA LEU A 30 -9.02 -38.11 -13.29
C LEU A 30 -7.93 -37.23 -13.90
N ILE A 31 -6.66 -37.66 -13.87
CA ILE A 31 -5.54 -36.92 -14.47
C ILE A 31 -5.78 -36.69 -15.96
N ILE A 32 -6.16 -37.73 -16.70
CA ILE A 32 -6.46 -37.64 -18.14
C ILE A 32 -7.58 -36.63 -18.40
N LYS A 33 -8.67 -36.69 -17.61
CA LYS A 33 -9.78 -35.74 -17.73
C LYS A 33 -9.34 -34.31 -17.46
N ILE A 34 -8.52 -34.05 -16.44
CA ILE A 34 -8.03 -32.71 -16.11
C ILE A 34 -7.06 -32.18 -17.16
N GLN A 35 -6.20 -33.02 -17.71
CA GLN A 35 -5.35 -32.65 -18.86
C GLN A 35 -6.24 -32.24 -20.05
N LYS A 36 -7.31 -32.99 -20.32
CA LYS A 36 -8.25 -32.69 -21.40
C LYS A 36 -9.04 -31.40 -21.15
N VAL A 37 -9.44 -31.10 -19.92
CA VAL A 37 -10.06 -29.83 -19.52
C VAL A 37 -9.19 -28.65 -19.94
N TYR A 38 -7.90 -28.70 -19.63
CA TYR A 38 -6.98 -27.60 -19.92
C TYR A 38 -6.65 -27.49 -21.41
N GLU A 39 -6.57 -28.62 -22.12
CA GLU A 39 -6.44 -28.67 -23.57
C GLU A 39 -7.63 -27.99 -24.26
N LEU A 40 -8.86 -28.37 -23.91
CA LEU A 40 -10.09 -27.81 -24.50
C LEU A 40 -10.31 -26.34 -24.13
N ALA A 41 -9.88 -25.93 -22.93
CA ALA A 41 -9.96 -24.54 -22.50
C ALA A 41 -8.91 -23.63 -23.17
N GLU A 42 -7.99 -24.20 -23.96
CA GLU A 42 -6.83 -23.52 -24.57
C GLU A 42 -5.95 -22.82 -23.52
N ILE A 43 -5.81 -23.43 -22.35
CA ILE A 43 -5.04 -22.89 -21.23
C ILE A 43 -3.93 -23.88 -20.88
N LYS A 44 -2.70 -23.39 -20.77
CA LYS A 44 -1.56 -24.22 -20.38
C LYS A 44 -1.77 -24.78 -18.97
N LEU A 45 -1.78 -26.11 -18.84
CA LEU A 45 -1.79 -26.78 -17.55
C LEU A 45 -0.52 -26.40 -16.77
N PRO A 46 -0.64 -25.96 -15.51
CA PRO A 46 0.52 -25.69 -14.66
C PRO A 46 1.38 -26.94 -14.47
N THR A 47 2.67 -26.76 -14.18
CA THR A 47 3.52 -27.88 -13.76
C THR A 47 3.03 -28.42 -12.42
N LEU A 48 2.63 -29.70 -12.42
CA LEU A 48 2.14 -30.43 -11.25
C LEU A 48 3.13 -31.49 -10.75
N GLU A 49 4.19 -31.76 -11.51
CA GLU A 49 5.27 -32.68 -11.14
C GLU A 49 6.58 -32.28 -11.85
N ARG A 50 7.76 -32.61 -11.28
CA ARG A 50 9.10 -32.16 -11.77
C ARG A 50 9.36 -32.38 -13.26
N ASN A 51 8.88 -33.50 -13.81
CA ASN A 51 9.10 -33.88 -15.19
C ASN A 51 7.89 -33.61 -16.10
N ASN A 52 6.88 -32.87 -15.61
CA ASN A 52 5.53 -32.79 -16.21
C ASN A 52 4.85 -34.16 -16.42
N GLN A 53 5.38 -35.22 -15.81
CA GLN A 53 4.76 -36.54 -15.78
C GLN A 53 3.94 -36.66 -14.50
N LEU A 54 2.67 -36.31 -14.59
CA LEU A 54 1.74 -36.39 -13.47
C LEU A 54 1.27 -37.83 -13.30
N THR A 55 1.70 -38.48 -12.22
CA THR A 55 1.34 -39.88 -11.90
C THR A 55 0.23 -39.98 -10.86
N ASP A 56 0.07 -38.96 -10.00
CA ASP A 56 -0.97 -38.94 -8.98
C ASP A 56 -1.44 -37.51 -8.67
N ILE A 57 -2.68 -37.36 -8.20
CA ILE A 57 -3.29 -36.07 -7.87
C ILE A 57 -4.25 -36.19 -6.68
N ASP A 58 -4.21 -35.20 -5.79
CA ASP A 58 -5.16 -35.05 -4.69
C ASP A 58 -6.35 -34.17 -5.11
N PRO A 59 -7.50 -34.30 -4.43
CA PRO A 59 -8.72 -33.63 -4.84
C PRO A 59 -8.71 -32.11 -4.55
N PHE A 60 -7.95 -31.63 -3.56
CA PHE A 60 -7.83 -30.19 -3.28
C PHE A 60 -7.01 -29.47 -4.35
N THR A 61 -6.01 -30.14 -4.94
CA THR A 61 -5.26 -29.61 -6.08
C THR A 61 -6.16 -29.33 -7.28
N ILE A 62 -7.22 -30.12 -7.51
CA ILE A 62 -8.19 -29.86 -8.58
C ILE A 62 -8.86 -28.50 -8.42
N PHE A 63 -9.29 -28.16 -7.19
CA PHE A 63 -9.82 -26.82 -6.91
C PHE A 63 -8.72 -25.74 -6.98
N GLY A 64 -7.52 -26.05 -6.50
CA GLY A 64 -6.37 -25.16 -6.53
C GLY A 64 -5.93 -24.75 -7.94
N LEU A 65 -6.16 -25.62 -8.93
CA LEU A 65 -5.83 -25.40 -10.33
C LEU A 65 -6.55 -24.17 -10.92
N PHE A 66 -7.85 -24.00 -10.63
CA PHE A 66 -8.64 -22.86 -11.11
C PHE A 66 -8.81 -21.72 -10.08
N ASN A 67 -8.51 -21.94 -8.80
CA ASN A 67 -8.55 -20.89 -7.76
C ASN A 67 -7.23 -20.18 -7.49
N LYS A 68 -6.43 -19.96 -8.54
CA LYS A 68 -5.17 -19.21 -8.46
C LYS A 68 -5.40 -17.71 -8.44
N SER A 69 -4.63 -16.99 -7.62
CA SER A 69 -4.74 -15.54 -7.45
C SER A 69 -4.57 -14.72 -8.75
N SER A 70 -3.76 -15.17 -9.72
CA SER A 70 -3.58 -14.47 -11.00
C SER A 70 -4.51 -14.95 -12.12
N MET A 71 -5.39 -15.92 -11.86
CA MET A 71 -6.23 -16.47 -12.92
C MET A 71 -7.41 -15.53 -13.20
N LYS A 72 -7.50 -15.05 -14.45
CA LYS A 72 -8.61 -14.23 -14.92
C LYS A 72 -9.93 -14.99 -14.79
N GLU A 73 -11.02 -14.30 -14.43
CA GLU A 73 -12.35 -14.91 -14.30
C GLU A 73 -12.81 -15.59 -15.58
N SER A 74 -12.56 -14.98 -16.74
CA SER A 74 -12.86 -15.59 -18.05
C SER A 74 -12.21 -16.97 -18.23
N ASN A 75 -10.98 -17.15 -17.72
CA ASN A 75 -10.27 -18.41 -17.80
C ASN A 75 -10.81 -19.43 -16.79
N LYS A 76 -11.25 -18.97 -15.60
CA LYS A 76 -11.92 -19.82 -14.62
C LYS A 76 -13.22 -20.38 -15.19
N ILE A 77 -14.04 -19.52 -15.82
CA ILE A 77 -15.30 -19.91 -16.46
C ILE A 77 -15.03 -20.99 -17.52
N LYS A 78 -14.11 -20.73 -18.46
CA LYS A 78 -13.72 -21.72 -19.49
C LYS A 78 -13.29 -23.07 -18.91
N ILE A 79 -12.45 -23.05 -17.85
CA ILE A 79 -12.02 -24.29 -17.18
C ILE A 79 -13.23 -24.99 -16.58
N LEU A 80 -14.11 -24.27 -15.88
CA LEU A 80 -15.27 -24.85 -15.20
C LEU A 80 -16.34 -25.36 -16.17
N GLU A 81 -16.52 -24.73 -17.33
CA GLU A 81 -17.36 -25.24 -18.42
C GLU A 81 -16.87 -26.62 -18.89
N ASN A 82 -15.56 -26.74 -19.17
CA ASN A 82 -14.95 -28.00 -19.57
C ASN A 82 -14.95 -29.05 -18.45
N VAL A 83 -14.78 -28.63 -17.18
CA VAL A 83 -14.96 -29.51 -16.01
C VAL A 83 -16.40 -30.01 -15.93
N SER A 84 -17.37 -29.13 -16.16
CA SER A 84 -18.79 -29.46 -16.13
C SER A 84 -19.13 -30.54 -17.15
N GLU A 85 -18.61 -30.40 -18.37
CA GLU A 85 -18.80 -31.37 -19.45
C GLU A 85 -18.10 -32.70 -19.16
N LEU A 86 -16.79 -32.68 -18.84
CA LEU A 86 -15.98 -33.89 -18.70
C LEU A 86 -16.25 -34.69 -17.42
N LEU A 87 -16.74 -34.04 -16.35
CA LEU A 87 -17.14 -34.67 -15.09
C LEU A 87 -18.66 -34.79 -14.92
N ASN A 88 -19.45 -34.35 -15.91
CA ASN A 88 -20.92 -34.41 -15.90
C ASN A 88 -21.54 -33.72 -14.67
N ILE A 89 -21.10 -32.48 -14.40
CA ILE A 89 -21.65 -31.61 -13.36
C ILE A 89 -22.90 -30.91 -13.92
N LYS A 90 -24.01 -30.97 -13.19
CA LYS A 90 -25.31 -30.41 -13.60
C LYS A 90 -25.54 -28.99 -13.09
N SER A 91 -24.90 -28.64 -11.98
CA SER A 91 -24.96 -27.29 -11.40
C SER A 91 -24.43 -26.26 -12.38
N LYS A 92 -25.03 -25.06 -12.34
CA LYS A 92 -24.65 -23.97 -13.23
C LYS A 92 -23.22 -23.52 -12.95
N VAL A 93 -22.43 -23.34 -14.02
CA VAL A 93 -21.09 -22.73 -13.92
C VAL A 93 -21.22 -21.30 -13.36
N PRO A 94 -20.42 -20.93 -12.34
CA PRO A 94 -20.50 -19.61 -11.74
C PRO A 94 -20.06 -18.48 -12.67
N SER A 95 -20.74 -17.33 -12.54
CA SER A 95 -20.45 -16.10 -13.30
C SER A 95 -19.57 -15.10 -12.54
N SER A 96 -19.50 -15.19 -11.22
CA SER A 96 -18.61 -14.42 -10.35
C SER A 96 -17.88 -15.34 -9.37
N PHE A 97 -16.68 -14.91 -8.98
CA PHE A 97 -15.82 -15.61 -8.03
C PHE A 97 -15.56 -14.77 -6.78
N ASP A 98 -16.35 -13.72 -6.57
CA ASP A 98 -16.35 -12.93 -5.35
C ASP A 98 -16.65 -13.86 -4.15
N SER A 99 -15.96 -13.72 -3.02
CA SER A 99 -16.01 -14.62 -1.83
C SER A 99 -15.25 -15.95 -1.90
N ILE A 100 -14.62 -16.29 -3.02
CA ILE A 100 -13.85 -17.55 -3.14
C ILE A 100 -12.38 -17.27 -2.80
N PRO A 101 -11.80 -17.92 -1.76
CA PRO A 101 -10.40 -17.72 -1.42
C PRO A 101 -9.50 -18.26 -2.54
N THR A 102 -8.37 -17.59 -2.73
CA THR A 102 -7.40 -17.95 -3.78
C THR A 102 -6.09 -18.44 -3.19
N ILE A 103 -5.38 -19.26 -3.95
CA ILE A 103 -4.05 -19.76 -3.56
C ILE A 103 -2.95 -19.11 -4.41
N ASN A 104 -1.72 -19.17 -3.87
CA ASN A 104 -0.52 -18.68 -4.55
C ASN A 104 -0.30 -19.44 -5.86
N ASN A 105 -0.02 -18.70 -6.93
CA ASN A 105 0.19 -19.24 -8.28
C ASN A 105 1.33 -20.28 -8.35
N MET A 106 2.34 -20.14 -7.48
CA MET A 106 3.52 -21.01 -7.40
C MET A 106 3.33 -22.28 -6.57
N GLY A 107 2.20 -22.45 -5.88
CA GLY A 107 1.97 -23.55 -4.93
C GLY A 107 0.58 -24.15 -5.08
N ALA A 108 0.21 -24.52 -6.31
CA ALA A 108 -1.12 -25.00 -6.66
C ALA A 108 -1.43 -26.40 -6.11
N THR A 109 -0.41 -27.25 -5.96
CA THR A 109 -0.54 -28.62 -5.44
C THR A 109 -0.66 -28.62 -3.92
N TYR A 110 -1.50 -29.47 -3.33
CA TYR A 110 -1.57 -29.69 -1.88
C TYR A 110 -0.54 -30.74 -1.41
N TYR A 111 0.14 -31.40 -2.33
CA TYR A 111 1.29 -32.25 -2.08
C TYR A 111 2.60 -31.62 -2.60
N ASP A 112 3.72 -32.12 -2.11
CA ASP A 112 5.04 -31.85 -2.67
C ASP A 112 5.35 -32.77 -3.86
N PHE A 113 6.27 -32.34 -4.73
CA PHE A 113 6.67 -33.12 -5.90
C PHE A 113 7.36 -34.44 -5.53
N GLU A 114 7.39 -35.37 -6.47
CA GLU A 114 8.05 -36.66 -6.30
C GLU A 114 9.51 -36.48 -5.87
N GLY A 115 9.91 -37.27 -4.87
CA GLY A 115 11.19 -37.13 -4.14
C GLY A 115 11.16 -36.16 -2.95
N TYR A 116 10.08 -35.41 -2.74
CA TYR A 116 9.89 -34.50 -1.59
C TYR A 116 8.61 -34.79 -0.80
N ARG A 117 7.62 -35.47 -1.41
CA ARG A 117 6.45 -36.04 -0.73
C ARG A 117 6.70 -37.47 -0.25
N ASN A 118 6.03 -37.88 0.83
CA ASN A 118 6.01 -39.27 1.28
C ASN A 118 4.96 -40.08 0.50
N GLU A 119 5.07 -41.42 0.53
CA GLU A 119 4.19 -42.35 -0.20
C GLU A 119 2.70 -42.10 0.08
N ASN A 120 2.33 -41.90 1.35
CA ASN A 120 0.92 -41.73 1.75
C ASN A 120 0.40 -40.28 1.69
N ASP A 121 1.20 -39.31 1.23
CA ASP A 121 0.81 -37.90 1.34
C ASP A 121 -0.46 -37.57 0.55
N ILE A 122 -0.62 -38.14 -0.64
CA ILE A 122 -1.80 -37.96 -1.49
C ILE A 122 -2.99 -38.75 -0.94
N ASP A 123 -2.77 -39.95 -0.40
CA ASP A 123 -3.82 -40.76 0.22
C ASP A 123 -4.41 -40.12 1.48
N ASP A 124 -3.56 -39.48 2.29
CA ASP A 124 -3.99 -38.72 3.47
C ASP A 124 -4.85 -37.50 3.06
N LEU A 125 -4.52 -36.84 1.95
CA LEU A 125 -5.32 -35.74 1.39
C LEU A 125 -6.68 -36.23 0.89
N TRP A 126 -6.74 -37.36 0.18
CA TRP A 126 -8.00 -38.01 -0.21
C TRP A 126 -8.83 -38.41 1.00
N THR A 127 -8.18 -38.92 2.04
CA THR A 127 -8.87 -39.34 3.26
C THR A 127 -9.44 -38.13 4.00
N LEU A 128 -8.65 -37.07 4.19
CA LEU A 128 -9.16 -35.82 4.77
C LEU A 128 -10.32 -35.26 3.95
N PHE A 129 -10.22 -35.24 2.62
CA PHE A 129 -11.27 -34.74 1.74
C PHE A 129 -12.58 -35.51 1.94
N SER A 130 -12.53 -36.85 1.95
CA SER A 130 -13.70 -37.70 2.16
C SER A 130 -14.30 -37.51 3.55
N VAL A 131 -13.48 -37.51 4.60
CA VAL A 131 -13.90 -37.33 5.98
C VAL A 131 -14.47 -35.94 6.21
N ALA A 132 -13.90 -34.89 5.62
CA ALA A 132 -14.42 -33.53 5.71
C ALA A 132 -15.80 -33.38 5.08
N LEU A 133 -16.05 -34.02 3.93
CA LEU A 133 -17.38 -34.05 3.31
C LEU A 133 -18.38 -34.84 4.16
N THR A 134 -17.97 -36.01 4.69
CA THR A 134 -18.83 -36.82 5.56
C THR A 134 -19.17 -36.08 6.85
N TYR A 135 -18.20 -35.44 7.51
CA TYR A 135 -18.45 -34.66 8.72
C TYR A 135 -19.34 -33.43 8.46
N ALA A 136 -19.20 -32.79 7.30
CA ALA A 136 -20.05 -31.68 6.90
C ALA A 136 -21.52 -32.12 6.67
N LYS A 137 -21.73 -33.32 6.12
CA LYS A 137 -23.06 -33.91 5.93
C LYS A 137 -23.64 -34.46 7.24
N GLU A 138 -22.82 -35.15 8.01
CA GLU A 138 -23.19 -35.87 9.22
C GLU A 138 -22.31 -35.44 10.40
N LYS A 139 -22.85 -34.60 11.26
CA LYS A 139 -22.14 -34.04 12.43
C LYS A 139 -22.01 -35.03 13.60
N ARG A 140 -21.69 -36.30 13.31
CA ARG A 140 -21.49 -37.36 14.32
C ARG A 140 -20.11 -37.22 14.97
N LEU A 141 -20.01 -37.66 16.23
CA LEU A 141 -18.75 -37.61 17.00
C LEU A 141 -17.65 -38.45 16.34
N GLU A 142 -18.00 -39.60 15.76
CA GLU A 142 -17.06 -40.46 15.03
C GLU A 142 -16.38 -39.72 13.87
N TYR A 143 -17.16 -39.07 12.99
CA TYR A 143 -16.64 -38.32 11.85
C TYR A 143 -15.88 -37.06 12.27
N LYS A 144 -16.29 -36.43 13.39
CA LYS A 144 -15.52 -35.33 14.00
C LYS A 144 -14.12 -35.80 14.42
N ASN A 145 -14.02 -36.96 15.08
CA ASN A 145 -12.73 -37.51 15.53
C ASN A 145 -11.85 -37.92 14.34
N GLN A 146 -12.44 -38.50 13.30
CA GLN A 146 -11.71 -38.77 12.06
C GLN A 146 -11.23 -37.48 11.39
N PHE A 147 -12.07 -36.44 11.36
CA PHE A 147 -11.72 -35.14 10.80
C PHE A 147 -10.54 -34.53 11.55
N ILE A 148 -10.57 -34.54 12.88
CA ILE A 148 -9.47 -34.05 13.73
C ILE A 148 -8.17 -34.78 13.38
N LYS A 149 -8.19 -36.12 13.40
CA LYS A 149 -7.03 -36.94 13.09
C LYS A 149 -6.41 -36.61 11.73
N TYR A 150 -7.21 -36.61 10.67
CA TYR A 150 -6.69 -36.40 9.31
C TYR A 150 -6.39 -34.94 8.99
N PHE A 151 -7.08 -34.00 9.63
CA PHE A 151 -6.74 -32.58 9.53
C PHE A 151 -5.35 -32.33 10.10
N ASP A 152 -5.06 -32.79 11.31
CA ASP A 152 -3.76 -32.58 11.94
C ASP A 152 -2.65 -33.33 11.19
N LEU A 153 -2.94 -34.54 10.70
CA LEU A 153 -2.02 -35.30 9.88
C LEU A 153 -1.65 -34.56 8.59
N VAL A 154 -2.63 -34.07 7.83
CA VAL A 154 -2.37 -33.30 6.60
C VAL A 154 -1.74 -31.95 6.92
N MET A 155 -2.17 -31.29 7.99
CA MET A 155 -1.59 -30.02 8.42
C MET A 155 -0.11 -30.18 8.72
N SER A 156 0.33 -31.30 9.32
CA SER A 156 1.74 -31.56 9.59
C SER A 156 2.62 -31.64 8.33
N LYS A 157 2.04 -31.99 7.17
CA LYS A 157 2.77 -32.19 5.91
C LYS A 157 3.47 -30.93 5.41
N ARG A 158 4.54 -31.14 4.66
CA ARG A 158 5.30 -30.06 4.01
C ARG A 158 4.45 -29.42 2.90
N GLY A 159 4.60 -28.10 2.71
CA GLY A 159 3.84 -27.37 1.69
C GLY A 159 2.36 -27.07 2.04
N ILE A 160 1.87 -27.59 3.17
CA ILE A 160 0.55 -27.28 3.75
C ILE A 160 0.70 -26.25 4.87
N GLY A 161 -0.16 -25.23 4.85
CA GLY A 161 -0.27 -24.24 5.91
C GLY A 161 -1.71 -23.76 6.09
N ASN A 162 -1.97 -23.03 7.17
CA ASN A 162 -3.31 -22.67 7.66
C ASN A 162 -4.22 -22.12 6.55
N SER A 163 -3.76 -21.10 5.81
CA SER A 163 -4.53 -20.49 4.71
C SER A 163 -4.83 -21.45 3.56
N LYS A 164 -3.94 -22.39 3.28
CA LYS A 164 -4.09 -23.33 2.16
C LYS A 164 -5.12 -24.40 2.52
N LEU A 165 -4.93 -25.08 3.65
CA LEU A 165 -5.84 -26.15 4.05
C LEU A 165 -7.27 -25.65 4.31
N THR A 166 -7.41 -24.52 5.01
CA THR A 166 -8.73 -23.95 5.30
C THR A 166 -9.45 -23.44 4.05
N SER A 167 -8.73 -22.91 3.05
CA SER A 167 -9.30 -22.59 1.73
C SER A 167 -9.81 -23.84 1.02
N GLY A 168 -9.04 -24.94 1.04
CA GLY A 168 -9.44 -26.23 0.49
C GLY A 168 -10.74 -26.76 1.10
N LEU A 169 -10.83 -26.74 2.44
CA LEU A 169 -12.02 -27.16 3.18
C LEU A 169 -13.21 -26.23 2.92
N TYR A 170 -12.98 -24.92 2.83
CA TYR A 170 -14.00 -23.94 2.50
C TYR A 170 -14.58 -24.18 1.10
N TRP A 171 -13.75 -24.47 0.10
CA TRP A 171 -14.23 -24.74 -1.26
C TRP A 171 -15.23 -25.90 -1.33
N ILE A 172 -14.99 -26.97 -0.58
CA ILE A 172 -15.81 -28.19 -0.64
C ILE A 172 -17.06 -28.13 0.24
N SER A 173 -17.07 -27.30 1.29
CA SER A 173 -18.24 -27.11 2.16
C SER A 173 -18.20 -25.75 2.86
N PRO A 174 -18.52 -24.65 2.15
CA PRO A 174 -18.38 -23.28 2.69
C PRO A 174 -19.42 -22.94 3.75
N LYS A 175 -20.49 -23.74 3.90
CA LYS A 175 -21.44 -23.61 5.01
C LYS A 175 -20.91 -24.25 6.31
N THR A 176 -19.93 -25.13 6.20
CA THR A 176 -19.41 -25.91 7.34
C THR A 176 -18.09 -25.36 7.84
N TYR A 177 -17.18 -25.03 6.91
CA TYR A 177 -15.80 -24.65 7.17
C TYR A 177 -15.59 -23.16 6.85
N ALA A 178 -14.75 -22.48 7.63
CA ALA A 178 -14.43 -21.06 7.43
C ALA A 178 -13.04 -20.92 6.77
N ASN A 179 -12.88 -20.00 5.82
CA ASN A 179 -11.57 -19.76 5.24
C ASN A 179 -10.71 -18.86 6.15
N LEU A 180 -9.46 -19.23 6.38
CA LEU A 180 -8.51 -18.44 7.17
C LEU A 180 -7.32 -18.01 6.29
N ASP A 181 -7.62 -17.51 5.10
CA ASP A 181 -6.61 -16.87 4.26
C ASP A 181 -6.14 -15.53 4.84
N SER A 182 -5.18 -14.87 4.21
CA SER A 182 -4.67 -13.60 4.74
C SER A 182 -5.73 -12.51 4.81
N ARG A 183 -6.70 -12.48 3.89
CA ARG A 183 -7.76 -11.47 3.87
C ARG A 183 -8.80 -11.74 4.96
N SER A 184 -9.28 -12.98 5.06
CA SER A 184 -10.26 -13.36 6.06
C SER A 184 -9.67 -13.28 7.47
N ARG A 185 -8.40 -13.67 7.68
CA ARG A 185 -7.75 -13.48 8.99
C ARG A 185 -7.63 -12.01 9.35
N TRP A 186 -7.17 -11.17 8.44
CA TRP A 186 -7.11 -9.72 8.70
C TRP A 186 -8.52 -9.17 9.02
N TYR A 187 -9.54 -9.59 8.27
CA TYR A 187 -10.91 -9.16 8.54
C TYR A 187 -11.41 -9.62 9.92
N ILE A 188 -11.20 -10.89 10.26
CA ILE A 188 -11.68 -11.49 11.51
C ILE A 188 -10.93 -10.95 12.72
N PHE A 189 -9.61 -10.83 12.65
CA PHE A 189 -8.77 -10.59 13.83
C PHE A 189 -8.25 -9.16 13.93
N GLU A 190 -8.10 -8.44 12.81
CA GLU A 190 -7.36 -7.17 12.77
C GLU A 190 -8.20 -5.97 12.30
N SER A 191 -9.31 -6.20 11.60
CA SER A 191 -10.07 -5.14 10.93
C SER A 191 -11.10 -4.42 11.81
N GLU A 192 -11.23 -4.84 13.08
CA GLU A 192 -12.22 -4.37 14.06
C GLU A 192 -13.69 -4.65 13.65
N LYS A 193 -13.94 -5.39 12.56
CA LYS A 193 -15.31 -5.71 12.09
C LYS A 193 -15.96 -6.86 12.82
N VAL A 194 -15.17 -7.81 13.34
CA VAL A 194 -15.66 -8.85 14.25
C VAL A 194 -15.45 -8.36 15.68
N PRO A 195 -16.47 -8.38 16.55
CA PRO A 195 -16.35 -7.88 17.92
C PRO A 195 -15.27 -8.62 18.70
N PHE A 196 -14.54 -7.88 19.55
CA PHE A 196 -13.44 -8.45 20.32
C PHE A 196 -13.91 -9.60 21.24
N GLU A 197 -15.13 -9.58 21.78
CA GLU A 197 -15.59 -10.69 22.63
C GLU A 197 -15.63 -12.02 21.86
N ILE A 198 -15.91 -11.97 20.56
CA ILE A 198 -15.89 -13.14 19.68
C ILE A 198 -14.45 -13.56 19.36
N ILE A 199 -13.57 -12.58 19.10
CA ILE A 199 -12.14 -12.82 18.83
C ILE A 199 -11.44 -13.44 20.05
N SER A 200 -11.73 -12.96 21.26
CA SER A 200 -11.11 -13.42 22.50
C SER A 200 -11.35 -14.91 22.81
N LEU A 201 -12.39 -15.50 22.20
CA LEU A 201 -12.73 -16.92 22.31
C LEU A 201 -11.99 -17.78 21.28
N MET A 202 -11.21 -17.16 20.40
CA MET A 202 -10.49 -17.79 19.30
C MET A 202 -8.98 -17.68 19.53
N GLU A 203 -8.37 -18.76 20.00
CA GLU A 203 -6.90 -18.82 20.11
C GLU A 203 -6.29 -19.14 18.74
N MET A 204 -5.36 -18.31 18.28
CA MET A 204 -4.49 -18.62 17.14
C MET A 204 -3.04 -18.52 17.57
N GLY A 205 -2.38 -19.66 17.74
CA GLY A 205 -0.94 -19.71 17.98
C GLY A 205 -0.12 -19.20 16.77
N ASN A 206 1.18 -18.94 17.01
CA ASN A 206 2.14 -18.56 15.95
C ASN A 206 2.52 -19.74 15.02
N GLU A 207 1.96 -20.93 15.24
CA GLU A 207 2.29 -22.18 14.54
C GLU A 207 1.18 -22.64 13.59
N LYS A 208 1.28 -23.89 13.11
CA LYS A 208 0.22 -24.52 12.33
C LYS A 208 -0.99 -24.77 13.21
N ILE A 209 -2.17 -24.37 12.74
CA ILE A 209 -3.41 -24.51 13.52
C ILE A 209 -3.79 -26.01 13.63
N THR A 210 -4.17 -26.43 14.83
CA THR A 210 -4.74 -27.75 15.09
C THR A 210 -6.20 -27.83 14.66
N ALA A 211 -6.72 -29.03 14.47
CA ALA A 211 -8.12 -29.22 14.13
C ALA A 211 -9.06 -28.72 15.24
N GLU A 212 -8.66 -28.84 16.51
CA GLU A 212 -9.46 -28.37 17.65
C GLU A 212 -9.55 -26.85 17.72
N GLU A 213 -8.44 -26.14 17.53
CA GLU A 213 -8.43 -24.68 17.40
C GLU A 213 -9.30 -24.24 16.21
N TYR A 214 -9.15 -24.91 15.06
CA TYR A 214 -9.92 -24.58 13.86
C TYR A 214 -11.43 -24.80 14.04
N LEU A 215 -11.83 -25.90 14.69
CA LEU A 215 -13.23 -26.17 15.01
C LEU A 215 -13.79 -25.18 16.05
N THR A 216 -12.96 -24.72 16.98
CA THR A 216 -13.30 -23.68 17.95
C THR A 216 -13.58 -22.35 17.24
N ILE A 217 -12.71 -21.95 16.31
CA ILE A 217 -12.91 -20.76 15.46
C ILE A 217 -14.23 -20.88 14.68
N ILE A 218 -14.47 -22.02 14.03
CA ILE A 218 -15.72 -22.27 13.28
C ILE A 218 -16.94 -22.13 14.18
N TYR A 219 -16.90 -22.69 15.39
CA TYR A 219 -18.01 -22.64 16.34
C TYR A 219 -18.31 -21.19 16.76
N ASN A 220 -17.28 -20.45 17.17
CA ASN A 220 -17.44 -19.07 17.64
C ASN A 220 -17.89 -18.14 16.50
N LEU A 221 -17.35 -18.31 15.28
CA LEU A 221 -17.82 -17.54 14.12
C LEU A 221 -19.26 -17.88 13.74
N LYS A 222 -19.69 -19.16 13.80
CA LYS A 222 -21.10 -19.52 13.57
C LYS A 222 -22.03 -18.89 14.59
N THR A 223 -21.64 -18.88 15.86
CA THR A 223 -22.40 -18.23 16.92
C THR A 223 -22.53 -16.73 16.67
N TYR A 224 -21.45 -16.08 16.24
CA TYR A 224 -21.45 -14.67 15.84
C TYR A 224 -22.35 -14.38 14.63
N LEU A 225 -22.23 -15.17 13.56
CA LEU A 225 -23.02 -15.01 12.33
C LEU A 225 -24.51 -15.32 12.53
N SER A 226 -24.85 -16.10 13.57
CA SER A 226 -26.24 -16.36 13.96
C SER A 226 -26.80 -15.29 14.91
N SER A 227 -25.99 -14.32 15.34
CA SER A 227 -26.39 -13.28 16.27
C SER A 227 -26.90 -12.03 15.56
N THR A 228 -27.62 -11.16 16.28
CA THR A 228 -28.06 -9.85 15.76
C THR A 228 -26.93 -8.82 15.64
N LYS A 229 -25.69 -9.18 16.00
CA LYS A 229 -24.52 -8.28 15.99
C LYS A 229 -23.93 -8.05 14.58
N THR A 230 -24.42 -8.75 13.58
CA THR A 230 -23.91 -8.65 12.20
C THR A 230 -25.03 -8.83 11.18
N SER A 231 -24.85 -8.24 10.00
CA SER A 231 -25.71 -8.47 8.84
C SER A 231 -25.29 -9.69 8.02
N MET A 232 -24.13 -10.29 8.32
CA MET A 232 -23.62 -11.49 7.64
C MET A 232 -24.31 -12.73 8.19
N SER A 233 -24.82 -13.59 7.30
CA SER A 233 -25.62 -14.76 7.69
C SER A 233 -24.82 -16.06 7.77
N ASP A 234 -23.69 -16.15 7.06
CA ASP A 234 -22.86 -17.36 6.97
C ASP A 234 -21.40 -17.02 6.60
N PHE A 235 -20.57 -18.05 6.46
CA PHE A 235 -19.17 -17.87 6.08
C PHE A 235 -18.98 -17.35 4.65
N ILE A 236 -19.98 -17.50 3.78
CA ILE A 236 -19.94 -16.99 2.41
C ILE A 236 -20.04 -15.46 2.46
N ASP A 237 -20.97 -14.93 3.25
CA ASP A 237 -21.07 -13.49 3.51
C ASP A 237 -19.80 -12.98 4.19
N LEU A 238 -19.26 -13.71 5.17
CA LEU A 238 -18.02 -13.31 5.85
C LEU A 238 -16.83 -13.19 4.88
N SER A 239 -16.64 -14.18 4.01
CA SER A 239 -15.57 -14.18 3.01
C SER A 239 -15.76 -13.06 1.97
N TYR A 240 -17.01 -12.81 1.54
CA TYR A 240 -17.33 -11.71 0.64
C TYR A 240 -17.03 -10.35 1.28
N GLU A 241 -17.47 -10.14 2.52
CA GLU A 241 -17.25 -8.89 3.26
C GLU A 241 -15.77 -8.65 3.54
N ALA A 242 -15.01 -9.70 3.87
CA ALA A 242 -13.55 -9.64 4.00
C ALA A 242 -12.88 -9.18 2.70
N TRP A 243 -13.27 -9.76 1.56
CA TRP A 243 -12.77 -9.33 0.25
C TRP A 243 -13.15 -7.87 -0.04
N ARG A 244 -14.44 -7.54 0.02
CA ARG A 244 -14.97 -6.20 -0.29
C ARG A 244 -14.30 -5.12 0.57
N TYR A 245 -14.17 -5.36 1.87
CA TYR A 245 -13.55 -4.41 2.78
C TYR A 245 -12.04 -4.28 2.54
N SER A 246 -11.34 -5.38 2.24
CA SER A 246 -9.92 -5.32 1.86
C SER A 246 -9.69 -4.51 0.59
N GLU A 247 -10.55 -4.63 -0.42
CA GLU A 247 -10.46 -3.84 -1.66
C GLU A 247 -10.77 -2.36 -1.40
N GLN A 248 -11.73 -2.04 -0.52
CA GLN A 248 -11.99 -0.66 -0.09
C GLN A 248 -10.79 -0.04 0.62
N VAL A 249 -10.16 -0.77 1.55
CA VAL A 249 -8.96 -0.30 2.26
C VAL A 249 -7.78 -0.16 1.32
N ASN A 250 -7.59 -1.10 0.38
CA ASN A 250 -6.54 -1.00 -0.62
C ASN A 250 -6.76 0.17 -1.55
N LYS A 251 -7.99 0.42 -2.00
CA LYS A 251 -8.33 1.59 -2.82
C LYS A 251 -8.06 2.90 -2.08
N LYS A 252 -8.51 3.03 -0.83
CA LYS A 252 -8.17 4.19 0.02
C LYS A 252 -6.67 4.36 0.22
N LYS A 253 -5.94 3.27 0.43
CA LYS A 253 -4.48 3.31 0.47
C LYS A 253 -3.89 3.73 -0.87
N THR A 254 -4.47 3.34 -1.99
CA THR A 254 -3.95 3.71 -3.32
C THR A 254 -4.27 5.18 -3.62
N ASP A 255 -5.41 5.68 -3.16
CA ASP A 255 -5.79 7.09 -3.21
C ASP A 255 -4.96 7.95 -2.22
N GLU A 256 -4.54 7.39 -1.07
CA GLU A 256 -3.57 7.98 -0.13
C GLU A 256 -2.11 7.83 -0.60
N ILE A 257 -1.83 6.86 -1.48
CA ILE A 257 -0.52 6.53 -2.09
C ILE A 257 -0.46 7.04 -3.54
N GLU A 258 -1.41 7.84 -4.02
CA GLU A 258 -1.08 8.90 -4.97
C GLU A 258 -0.14 9.87 -4.23
N THR A 259 1.11 9.42 -4.13
CA THR A 259 2.27 10.27 -4.05
C THR A 259 2.03 11.33 -5.11
N THR A 260 1.63 12.51 -4.67
CA THR A 260 1.83 13.73 -5.44
C THR A 260 3.21 13.62 -6.07
N ASP A 261 3.30 13.81 -7.38
CA ASP A 261 4.53 13.70 -8.18
C ASP A 261 5.72 14.53 -7.63
N ALA A 262 5.50 15.31 -6.56
CA ALA A 262 6.45 16.13 -5.81
C ALA A 262 7.55 15.36 -5.03
N ASP A 263 7.42 14.04 -4.82
CA ASP A 263 8.40 13.24 -4.06
C ASP A 263 9.38 12.42 -4.93
N LYS A 264 9.36 12.58 -6.26
CA LYS A 264 10.35 11.96 -7.15
C LYS A 264 11.79 12.49 -6.93
N ASP A 265 11.95 13.68 -6.32
CA ASP A 265 13.23 14.38 -6.15
C ASP A 265 13.70 14.54 -4.69
N VAL A 266 13.29 13.67 -3.77
CA VAL A 266 13.82 13.68 -2.39
C VAL A 266 14.70 12.45 -2.17
N GLU A 267 15.99 12.67 -2.00
CA GLU A 267 16.93 11.63 -1.59
C GLU A 267 16.70 11.24 -0.09
N SER A 268 15.60 10.54 0.21
CA SER A 268 15.38 9.91 1.53
C SER A 268 16.36 8.76 1.76
N ILE A 269 16.95 8.63 2.96
CA ILE A 269 17.70 7.41 3.35
C ILE A 269 16.78 6.21 3.16
N ASN A 270 17.19 5.27 2.32
CA ASN A 270 16.46 4.02 2.19
C ASN A 270 16.97 3.03 3.23
N TYR A 271 16.04 2.30 3.81
CA TYR A 271 16.32 1.17 4.67
C TYR A 271 16.17 -0.12 3.87
N TRP A 272 17.16 -1.00 3.98
CA TRP A 272 17.26 -2.26 3.27
C TRP A 272 17.36 -3.42 4.24
N MET A 273 16.75 -4.55 3.86
CA MET A 273 16.92 -5.83 4.53
C MET A 273 17.57 -6.81 3.55
N PHE A 274 18.73 -7.32 3.90
CA PHE A 274 19.49 -8.30 3.12
C PHE A 274 19.45 -9.67 3.80
N SER A 275 19.10 -10.69 3.02
CA SER A 275 19.03 -12.07 3.48
C SER A 275 20.36 -12.77 3.24
N ALA A 276 21.09 -13.05 4.32
CA ALA A 276 22.33 -13.80 4.23
C ALA A 276 22.09 -15.29 3.95
N ASP A 277 20.85 -15.81 3.94
CA ASP A 277 20.54 -17.25 3.90
C ASP A 277 21.22 -18.07 2.78
N SER A 278 21.47 -17.49 1.60
CA SER A 278 22.24 -18.13 0.53
C SER A 278 23.76 -17.92 0.64
N GLU A 279 24.19 -16.91 1.39
CA GLU A 279 25.56 -16.41 1.49
C GLU A 279 26.08 -16.43 2.95
N VAL A 280 25.46 -17.21 3.86
CA VAL A 280 25.76 -17.16 5.32
C VAL A 280 27.24 -17.49 5.57
N LYS A 281 27.79 -18.41 4.77
CA LYS A 281 29.22 -18.79 4.78
C LYS A 281 30.17 -17.62 4.46
N TYR A 282 29.67 -16.57 3.83
CA TYR A 282 30.44 -15.38 3.44
C TYR A 282 30.08 -14.15 4.27
N TRP A 283 29.18 -14.26 5.25
CA TRP A 283 28.85 -13.13 6.12
C TRP A 283 30.10 -12.59 6.84
N ASP A 284 30.94 -13.49 7.37
CA ASP A 284 32.19 -13.09 8.01
C ASP A 284 33.12 -12.38 7.01
N PHE A 285 33.24 -12.91 5.79
CA PHE A 285 34.01 -12.28 4.72
C PHE A 285 33.47 -10.88 4.34
N PHE A 286 32.15 -10.74 4.21
CA PHE A 286 31.49 -9.46 3.92
C PHE A 286 31.73 -8.42 5.01
N TYR A 287 31.64 -8.84 6.29
CA TYR A 287 31.92 -7.97 7.41
C TYR A 287 33.39 -7.54 7.43
N ASP A 288 34.32 -8.48 7.37
CA ASP A 288 35.76 -8.24 7.52
C ASP A 288 36.34 -7.42 6.35
N ASN A 289 35.75 -7.54 5.16
CA ASN A 289 36.18 -6.82 3.96
C ASN A 289 35.33 -5.58 3.64
N SER A 290 34.44 -5.15 4.56
CA SER A 290 33.54 -4.00 4.37
C SER A 290 32.75 -4.07 3.06
N LEU A 291 32.32 -5.27 2.67
CA LEU A 291 31.75 -5.55 1.35
C LEU A 291 30.36 -6.17 1.47
N LEU A 292 29.53 -5.92 0.47
CA LEU A 292 28.26 -6.59 0.26
C LEU A 292 28.12 -7.00 -1.20
N SER A 293 27.73 -8.25 -1.41
CA SER A 293 27.35 -8.78 -2.72
C SER A 293 26.06 -9.57 -2.61
N ILE A 294 25.22 -9.51 -3.65
CA ILE A 294 24.00 -10.32 -3.76
C ILE A 294 24.24 -11.62 -4.57
N GLY A 295 25.50 -11.95 -4.89
CA GLY A 295 25.88 -13.12 -5.68
C GLY A 295 25.67 -12.93 -7.19
N LEU A 296 25.33 -14.02 -7.91
CA LEU A 296 24.92 -14.03 -9.33
C LEU A 296 26.00 -13.61 -10.35
N ASN A 297 27.26 -14.00 -10.13
CA ASN A 297 28.37 -13.64 -11.02
C ASN A 297 28.16 -14.03 -12.49
N LYS A 298 27.39 -15.10 -12.75
CA LYS A 298 27.08 -15.56 -14.12
C LYS A 298 26.21 -14.60 -14.93
N LEU A 299 25.55 -13.63 -14.28
CA LEU A 299 24.84 -12.56 -14.99
C LEU A 299 25.80 -11.51 -15.57
N GLY A 300 27.07 -11.50 -15.19
CA GLY A 300 28.01 -10.46 -15.61
C GLY A 300 27.76 -9.15 -14.88
N ASP A 301 27.99 -8.03 -15.55
CA ASP A 301 27.87 -6.69 -14.95
C ASP A 301 26.40 -6.28 -14.83
N PHE A 302 25.90 -6.08 -13.60
CA PHE A 302 24.51 -5.67 -13.41
C PHE A 302 24.21 -4.27 -13.94
N SER A 303 25.22 -3.42 -14.12
CA SER A 303 25.04 -2.05 -14.54
C SER A 303 24.61 -1.93 -16.00
N THR A 304 24.85 -2.96 -16.82
CA THR A 304 24.60 -2.94 -18.28
C THR A 304 23.14 -3.18 -18.65
N TYR A 305 22.30 -3.67 -17.73
CA TYR A 305 20.88 -3.91 -18.02
C TYR A 305 20.07 -2.60 -18.07
N ILE A 306 19.24 -2.49 -19.10
CA ILE A 306 18.41 -1.31 -19.39
C ILE A 306 17.12 -1.36 -18.57
N ASP A 307 16.55 -2.55 -18.37
CA ASP A 307 15.32 -2.73 -17.61
C ASP A 307 15.28 -4.06 -16.81
N LYS A 308 14.22 -4.25 -16.02
CA LYS A 308 14.01 -5.47 -15.21
C LYS A 308 13.69 -6.71 -16.07
N LYS A 309 13.27 -6.53 -17.32
CA LYS A 309 12.88 -7.60 -18.23
C LYS A 309 14.13 -8.29 -18.79
N GLU A 310 15.15 -7.53 -19.20
CA GLU A 310 16.44 -8.07 -19.65
C GLU A 310 17.13 -8.89 -18.55
N ILE A 311 17.11 -8.41 -17.30
CA ILE A 311 17.66 -9.14 -16.15
C ILE A 311 16.94 -10.49 -15.99
N LYS A 312 15.62 -10.49 -16.13
CA LYS A 312 14.79 -11.69 -16.01
C LYS A 312 15.07 -12.70 -17.12
N GLU A 313 15.22 -12.24 -18.36
CA GLU A 313 15.58 -13.09 -19.50
C GLU A 313 16.96 -13.72 -19.29
N LYS A 314 17.94 -12.93 -18.84
CA LYS A 314 19.29 -13.46 -18.56
C LYS A 314 19.32 -14.47 -17.40
N LEU A 315 18.53 -14.23 -16.36
CA LEU A 315 18.35 -15.18 -15.26
C LEU A 315 17.76 -16.52 -15.74
N GLN A 316 16.87 -16.49 -16.74
CA GLN A 316 16.30 -17.71 -17.34
C GLN A 316 17.33 -18.47 -18.18
N GLU A 317 18.21 -17.77 -18.91
CA GLU A 317 19.29 -18.39 -19.69
C GLU A 317 20.33 -19.09 -18.81
N VAL A 318 20.71 -18.46 -17.71
CA VAL A 318 21.78 -18.93 -16.82
C VAL A 318 21.30 -20.07 -15.88
N ASN A 319 19.99 -20.29 -15.81
CA ASN A 319 19.32 -21.34 -15.05
C ASN A 319 19.74 -21.43 -13.57
N GLU A 320 20.14 -20.30 -13.00
CA GLU A 320 20.34 -20.15 -11.56
C GLU A 320 19.01 -19.72 -10.93
N PHE A 321 18.56 -20.48 -9.92
CA PHE A 321 17.31 -20.35 -9.15
C PHE A 321 16.06 -20.97 -9.78
N ASN A 322 15.59 -22.06 -9.17
CA ASN A 322 14.25 -22.61 -9.40
C ASN A 322 13.18 -21.58 -9.00
N ASN A 323 12.50 -21.02 -10.00
CA ASN A 323 11.16 -20.41 -9.95
C ASN A 323 10.98 -18.99 -9.35
N ASN A 324 12.01 -18.21 -9.00
CA ASN A 324 11.80 -16.86 -8.40
C ASN A 324 12.41 -15.67 -9.17
N TYR A 325 12.42 -15.74 -10.50
CA TYR A 325 13.08 -14.77 -11.39
C TYR A 325 12.64 -13.32 -11.18
N ASN A 326 11.35 -13.05 -10.90
CA ASN A 326 10.86 -11.69 -10.72
C ASN A 326 11.45 -11.01 -9.47
N ASN A 327 11.56 -11.74 -8.37
CA ASN A 327 12.10 -11.19 -7.13
C ASN A 327 13.62 -11.00 -7.22
N THR A 328 14.32 -11.93 -7.88
CA THR A 328 15.77 -11.82 -8.13
C THR A 328 16.07 -10.68 -9.09
N ALA A 329 15.33 -10.54 -10.20
CA ALA A 329 15.49 -9.42 -11.13
C ALA A 329 15.24 -8.07 -10.44
N ASN A 330 14.24 -8.00 -9.55
CA ASN A 330 14.00 -6.80 -8.75
C ASN A 330 15.15 -6.54 -7.76
N ALA A 331 15.70 -7.55 -7.11
CA ALA A 331 16.82 -7.39 -6.19
C ALA A 331 18.08 -6.90 -6.92
N VAL A 332 18.38 -7.43 -8.11
CA VAL A 332 19.48 -6.97 -8.97
C VAL A 332 19.27 -5.51 -9.35
N TRP A 333 18.08 -5.15 -9.83
CA TRP A 333 17.76 -3.76 -10.17
C TRP A 333 17.90 -2.82 -8.97
N GLN A 334 17.37 -3.22 -7.81
CA GLN A 334 17.43 -2.43 -6.58
C GLN A 334 18.86 -2.24 -6.09
N PHE A 335 19.64 -3.32 -6.04
CA PHE A 335 21.04 -3.29 -5.65
C PHE A 335 21.87 -2.39 -6.57
N THR A 336 21.52 -2.28 -7.85
CA THR A 336 22.35 -1.58 -8.83
C THR A 336 21.90 -0.14 -9.07
N LYS A 337 20.59 0.10 -9.18
CA LYS A 337 20.00 1.37 -9.62
C LYS A 337 19.28 2.15 -8.51
N GLU A 338 18.79 1.50 -7.44
CA GLU A 338 18.00 2.18 -6.39
C GLU A 338 18.77 2.40 -5.08
N MET A 339 19.68 1.50 -4.72
CA MET A 339 20.51 1.61 -3.51
C MET A 339 21.59 2.68 -3.68
N LYS A 340 21.71 3.59 -2.71
CA LYS A 340 22.63 4.74 -2.75
C LYS A 340 23.51 4.81 -1.52
N ILE A 341 24.56 5.63 -1.61
CA ILE A 341 25.45 5.92 -0.48
C ILE A 341 24.62 6.59 0.63
N GLY A 342 24.85 6.19 1.88
CA GLY A 342 24.11 6.66 3.06
C GLY A 342 22.86 5.84 3.39
N ASP A 343 22.45 4.89 2.54
CA ASP A 343 21.37 3.96 2.86
C ASP A 343 21.77 3.01 4.00
N ILE A 344 20.79 2.59 4.81
CA ILE A 344 21.01 1.67 5.94
C ILE A 344 20.64 0.26 5.51
N ILE A 345 21.51 -0.71 5.82
CA ILE A 345 21.27 -2.12 5.55
C ILE A 345 21.28 -2.95 6.84
N TYR A 346 20.22 -3.72 7.03
CA TYR A 346 20.10 -4.76 8.04
C TYR A 346 20.31 -6.12 7.41
N VAL A 347 21.10 -6.98 8.04
CA VAL A 347 21.40 -8.32 7.55
C VAL A 347 20.69 -9.33 8.42
N LYS A 348 19.90 -10.22 7.80
CA LYS A 348 19.16 -11.28 8.48
C LYS A 348 19.72 -12.66 8.20
N LYS A 349 19.52 -13.56 9.16
CA LYS A 349 19.74 -15.00 9.06
C LYS A 349 18.45 -15.72 9.45
N GLY A 350 17.86 -16.41 8.50
CA GLY A 350 16.57 -17.07 8.60
C GLY A 350 15.40 -16.08 8.68
N GLN A 351 14.35 -16.50 9.37
CA GLN A 351 13.12 -15.72 9.55
C GLN A 351 13.00 -15.02 10.91
N SER A 352 13.98 -15.20 11.80
CA SER A 352 13.87 -14.72 13.18
C SER A 352 15.10 -13.98 13.69
N LYS A 353 16.22 -13.92 12.95
CA LYS A 353 17.46 -13.31 13.43
C LYS A 353 18.02 -12.22 12.52
N LEU A 354 18.58 -11.18 13.13
CA LEU A 354 19.50 -10.23 12.51
C LEU A 354 20.93 -10.58 12.91
N ILE A 355 21.86 -10.47 11.97
CA ILE A 355 23.28 -10.82 12.16
C ILE A 355 24.23 -9.62 12.07
N GLY A 356 23.73 -8.47 11.60
CA GLY A 356 24.47 -7.23 11.58
C GLY A 356 23.74 -6.12 10.87
N TRP A 357 24.32 -4.91 10.92
CA TRP A 357 23.84 -3.76 10.18
C TRP A 357 24.98 -2.81 9.82
N GLY A 358 24.77 -2.01 8.78
CA GLY A 358 25.77 -1.07 8.29
C GLY A 358 25.19 0.01 7.39
N ILE A 359 26.05 0.91 6.93
CA ILE A 359 25.70 2.04 6.07
C ILE A 359 26.38 1.84 4.72
N VAL A 360 25.65 2.00 3.62
CA VAL A 360 26.21 1.88 2.27
C VAL A 360 27.20 3.00 2.03
N SER A 361 28.46 2.66 1.73
CA SER A 361 29.55 3.63 1.57
C SER A 361 30.04 3.80 0.13
N SER A 362 29.59 2.97 -0.81
CA SER A 362 29.90 3.13 -2.24
C SER A 362 28.71 2.94 -3.19
N ARG A 363 28.88 3.42 -4.42
CA ARG A 363 28.06 3.00 -5.56
C ARG A 363 28.33 1.52 -5.89
N HIS A 364 27.50 0.93 -6.74
CA HIS A 364 27.76 -0.41 -7.28
C HIS A 364 29.07 -0.42 -8.07
N HIS A 365 29.84 -1.49 -7.90
CA HIS A 365 31.08 -1.74 -8.63
C HIS A 365 31.07 -3.16 -9.21
N TYR A 366 31.50 -3.27 -10.47
CA TYR A 366 31.74 -4.54 -11.15
C TYR A 366 33.24 -4.80 -11.32
N ASN A 367 33.71 -5.99 -10.94
CA ASN A 367 35.08 -6.44 -11.16
C ASN A 367 35.13 -7.92 -11.53
N ILE A 368 35.50 -8.20 -12.77
CA ILE A 368 35.50 -9.55 -13.36
C ILE A 368 36.50 -10.52 -12.71
N ASN A 369 37.53 -10.01 -12.03
CA ASN A 369 38.60 -10.82 -11.43
C ASN A 369 38.39 -11.10 -9.92
N ARG A 370 37.19 -10.84 -9.39
CA ARG A 370 36.85 -11.08 -7.97
C ARG A 370 35.75 -12.13 -7.84
N GLU A 371 35.85 -12.94 -6.78
CA GLU A 371 34.84 -13.95 -6.39
C GLU A 371 33.45 -13.33 -6.19
N PHE A 372 33.37 -12.05 -5.81
CA PHE A 372 32.14 -11.26 -5.77
C PHE A 372 32.22 -10.16 -6.84
N SER A 373 31.84 -10.50 -8.07
CA SER A 373 32.08 -9.62 -9.21
C SER A 373 31.19 -8.38 -9.17
N ASN A 374 29.99 -8.45 -8.59
CA ASN A 374 29.12 -7.30 -8.34
C ASN A 374 29.08 -7.00 -6.84
N SER A 375 29.56 -5.81 -6.43
CA SER A 375 29.70 -5.49 -5.01
C SER A 375 29.46 -4.01 -4.68
N ARG A 376 29.24 -3.75 -3.39
CA ARG A 376 29.22 -2.43 -2.76
C ARG A 376 30.05 -2.45 -1.49
N GLN A 377 30.64 -1.32 -1.14
CA GLN A 377 31.28 -1.13 0.16
C GLN A 377 30.20 -0.76 1.19
N ILE A 378 30.29 -1.36 2.37
CA ILE A 378 29.42 -1.10 3.52
C ILE A 378 30.30 -0.77 4.73
N ASP A 379 30.01 0.34 5.37
CA ASP A 379 30.52 0.69 6.70
C ASP A 379 29.69 -0.07 7.75
N TRP A 380 30.12 -1.28 8.08
CA TRP A 380 29.45 -2.15 9.04
C TRP A 380 29.60 -1.64 10.46
N LYS A 381 28.48 -1.49 11.18
CA LYS A 381 28.47 -0.88 12.52
C LYS A 381 28.44 -1.89 13.65
N LYS A 382 27.61 -2.93 13.56
CA LYS A 382 27.58 -4.01 14.54
C LYS A 382 27.43 -5.37 13.86
N LYS A 383 28.11 -6.37 14.45
CA LYS A 383 27.99 -7.80 14.16
C LYS A 383 27.62 -8.52 15.45
N GLY A 384 26.65 -9.42 15.38
CA GLY A 384 26.06 -10.09 16.56
C GLY A 384 24.81 -10.84 16.15
N GLU A 385 24.11 -11.51 17.08
CA GLU A 385 22.82 -12.15 16.77
C GLU A 385 21.72 -11.49 17.61
N TRP A 386 20.67 -10.97 16.95
CA TRP A 386 19.50 -10.37 17.59
C TRP A 386 18.21 -10.98 17.07
N ILE A 387 17.18 -11.08 17.91
CA ILE A 387 15.84 -11.48 17.48
C ILE A 387 15.20 -10.31 16.70
N THR A 388 14.72 -10.56 15.50
CA THR A 388 14.08 -9.50 14.70
C THR A 388 12.68 -9.16 15.23
N PRO A 389 12.37 -7.87 15.48
CA PRO A 389 11.01 -7.42 15.86
C PRO A 389 10.08 -7.29 14.65
N VAL A 390 10.57 -7.60 13.45
CA VAL A 390 9.85 -7.45 12.17
C VAL A 390 9.81 -8.81 11.47
N LYS A 391 8.64 -9.20 10.96
CA LYS A 391 8.46 -10.40 10.13
C LYS A 391 9.21 -10.22 8.80
N PRO A 392 10.31 -10.95 8.56
CA PRO A 392 11.14 -10.71 7.39
C PRO A 392 10.55 -11.34 6.12
N SER A 393 10.90 -10.76 4.97
CA SER A 393 10.58 -11.34 3.67
C SER A 393 11.57 -12.46 3.30
N ASN A 394 11.17 -13.41 2.44
CA ASN A 394 12.07 -14.45 1.92
C ASN A 394 12.92 -13.96 0.72
N LYS A 395 13.01 -12.64 0.48
CA LYS A 395 13.75 -12.08 -0.67
C LYS A 395 15.22 -11.85 -0.32
N ILE A 396 16.11 -11.94 -1.31
CA ILE A 396 17.56 -11.68 -1.18
C ILE A 396 17.80 -10.25 -0.67
N LEU A 397 17.12 -9.28 -1.26
CA LEU A 397 17.18 -7.87 -0.89
C LEU A 397 15.76 -7.30 -0.88
N THR A 398 15.42 -6.53 0.15
CA THR A 398 14.12 -5.85 0.27
C THR A 398 14.30 -4.40 0.71
N LYS A 399 13.73 -3.46 -0.05
CA LYS A 399 13.55 -2.08 0.41
C LYS A 399 12.46 -2.05 1.48
N ILE A 400 12.81 -1.71 2.72
CA ILE A 400 11.87 -1.65 3.85
C ILE A 400 11.47 -0.23 4.24
N THR A 401 12.04 0.79 3.60
CA THR A 401 11.66 2.22 3.72
C THR A 401 10.16 2.49 3.74
N PRO A 402 9.31 1.83 2.90
CA PRO A 402 7.87 2.05 2.92
C PRO A 402 7.16 1.57 4.20
N TYR A 403 7.82 0.77 5.03
CA TYR A 403 7.28 0.20 6.26
C TYR A 403 7.81 0.95 7.48
N SER A 404 7.31 2.17 7.70
CA SER A 404 7.78 3.08 8.75
C SER A 404 7.81 2.46 10.16
N GLU A 405 6.84 1.61 10.50
CA GLU A 405 6.80 0.92 11.79
C GLU A 405 7.90 -0.15 11.92
N SER A 406 8.17 -0.90 10.84
CA SER A 406 9.26 -1.89 10.79
C SER A 406 10.61 -1.23 10.93
N VAL A 407 10.82 -0.10 10.23
CA VAL A 407 12.04 0.71 10.35
C VAL A 407 12.20 1.22 11.78
N ARG A 408 11.14 1.74 12.40
CA ARG A 408 11.18 2.21 13.80
C ARG A 408 11.57 1.09 14.77
N LYS A 409 10.95 -0.08 14.65
CA LYS A 409 11.26 -1.25 15.50
C LYS A 409 12.71 -1.71 15.35
N LEU A 410 13.25 -1.70 14.12
CA LEU A 410 14.63 -2.05 13.86
C LEU A 410 15.60 -1.01 14.43
N ASN A 411 15.32 0.28 14.25
CA ASN A 411 16.14 1.35 14.83
C ASN A 411 16.15 1.25 16.37
N MET A 412 14.98 1.08 17.00
CA MET A 412 14.86 0.90 18.46
C MET A 412 15.68 -0.29 19.00
N LEU A 413 15.79 -1.38 18.23
CA LEU A 413 16.56 -2.56 18.64
C LEU A 413 18.07 -2.26 18.79
N PHE A 414 18.59 -1.32 17.99
CA PHE A 414 20.00 -0.95 17.99
C PHE A 414 20.28 0.36 18.77
N GLU A 415 19.26 0.98 19.36
CA GLU A 415 19.31 2.26 20.10
C GLU A 415 19.59 2.13 21.61
N THR A 416 19.90 0.94 22.16
CA THR A 416 20.07 0.75 23.63
C THR A 416 21.50 0.88 24.19
N GLU A 417 22.48 1.32 23.41
CA GLU A 417 23.77 1.75 23.96
C GLU A 417 24.00 3.21 23.61
N LYS A 418 24.05 4.03 24.67
CA LYS A 418 24.32 5.47 24.70
C LYS A 418 25.01 6.00 23.44
N PHE A 419 24.28 6.84 22.71
CA PHE A 419 24.81 7.81 21.76
C PHE A 419 25.57 8.93 22.50
N ASP A 420 26.57 8.58 23.31
CA ASP A 420 27.57 9.53 23.84
C ASP A 420 28.86 9.40 23.02
N THR A 421 28.74 9.55 21.70
CA THR A 421 29.78 9.96 20.73
C THR A 421 29.23 9.62 19.34
N VAL A 422 28.24 10.37 18.88
CA VAL A 422 28.05 10.54 17.44
C VAL A 422 28.83 11.78 17.06
N ILE A 423 29.92 11.53 16.34
CA ILE A 423 30.44 12.49 15.38
C ILE A 423 29.22 12.91 14.56
N ASP A 424 28.85 14.19 14.64
CA ASP A 424 27.97 14.87 13.69
C ASP A 424 28.32 14.45 12.26
N THR A 425 27.69 13.38 11.78
CA THR A 425 27.37 13.26 10.37
C THR A 425 25.94 13.70 10.29
N GLU A 426 25.75 15.01 10.15
CA GLU A 426 24.51 15.61 9.69
C GLU A 426 23.95 14.69 8.59
N VAL A 427 22.78 14.11 8.82
CA VAL A 427 21.99 13.52 7.74
C VAL A 427 21.66 14.69 6.83
N GLY A 428 22.48 14.90 5.81
CA GLY A 428 22.38 16.05 4.93
C GLY A 428 21.08 15.93 4.13
N PHE A 429 20.02 16.58 4.59
CA PHE A 429 18.85 16.78 3.76
C PHE A 429 19.25 17.68 2.60
N PRO A 430 18.69 17.47 1.39
CA PRO A 430 19.00 18.34 0.26
C PRO A 430 18.66 19.78 0.64
N LYS A 431 19.64 20.69 0.52
CA LYS A 431 19.42 22.11 0.77
C LYS A 431 18.29 22.60 -0.14
N TYR A 432 17.38 23.35 0.47
CA TYR A 432 16.22 23.92 -0.19
C TYR A 432 16.01 25.34 0.29
N ASN A 433 16.31 26.30 -0.56
CA ASN A 433 16.28 27.73 -0.23
C ASN A 433 15.13 28.46 -0.94
N SER A 434 15.02 29.76 -0.66
CA SER A 434 14.04 30.65 -1.29
C SER A 434 14.15 30.69 -2.80
N ASN A 435 15.35 30.65 -3.37
CA ASN A 435 15.53 30.73 -4.83
C ASN A 435 14.99 29.47 -5.51
N GLN A 436 15.25 28.29 -4.95
CA GLN A 436 14.67 27.04 -5.43
C GLN A 436 13.14 27.05 -5.33
N PHE A 437 12.60 27.61 -4.24
CA PHE A 437 11.16 27.80 -4.10
C PHE A 437 10.56 28.70 -5.19
N LEU A 438 11.17 29.86 -5.45
CA LEU A 438 10.67 30.82 -6.43
C LEU A 438 10.69 30.25 -7.85
N ASN A 439 11.71 29.46 -8.18
CA ASN A 439 11.85 28.79 -9.47
C ASN A 439 10.82 27.67 -9.67
N GLU A 440 10.56 26.85 -8.63
CA GLU A 440 9.65 25.71 -8.76
C GLU A 440 8.15 26.10 -8.65
N VAL A 441 7.83 27.07 -7.79
CA VAL A 441 6.43 27.42 -7.46
C VAL A 441 5.90 28.60 -8.29
N PHE A 442 6.80 29.28 -9.02
CA PHE A 442 6.50 30.48 -9.81
C PHE A 442 5.86 31.60 -8.97
N MET A 443 6.14 31.66 -7.67
CA MET A 443 5.64 32.73 -6.81
C MET A 443 6.49 33.99 -6.98
N ASN A 444 5.89 35.18 -6.90
CA ASN A 444 6.66 36.42 -6.85
C ASN A 444 7.47 36.51 -5.54
N GLU A 445 8.71 36.98 -5.62
CA GLU A 445 9.61 37.09 -4.46
C GLU A 445 9.04 37.95 -3.31
N LYS A 446 8.41 39.08 -3.62
CA LYS A 446 7.79 39.95 -2.61
C LYS A 446 6.69 39.21 -1.84
N TYR A 447 5.90 38.42 -2.57
CA TYR A 447 4.81 37.61 -2.02
C TYR A 447 5.34 36.44 -1.17
N TYR A 448 6.41 35.78 -1.62
CA TYR A 448 7.11 34.79 -0.82
C TYR A 448 7.60 35.36 0.51
N HIS A 449 8.32 36.49 0.50
CA HIS A 449 8.83 37.10 1.74
C HIS A 449 7.70 37.50 2.69
N SER A 450 6.61 38.07 2.14
CA SER A 450 5.41 38.41 2.92
C SER A 450 4.78 37.17 3.57
N LEU A 451 4.68 36.06 2.84
CA LEU A 451 4.12 34.80 3.34
C LEU A 451 5.03 34.14 4.39
N VAL A 452 6.34 34.15 4.19
CA VAL A 452 7.33 33.65 5.17
C VAL A 452 7.25 34.46 6.46
N GLU A 453 7.18 35.79 6.37
CA GLU A 453 7.02 36.66 7.54
C GLU A 453 5.70 36.38 8.26
N LEU A 454 4.61 36.24 7.50
CA LEU A 454 3.30 35.90 8.05
C LEU A 454 3.32 34.57 8.82
N ILE A 455 3.94 33.52 8.26
CA ILE A 455 4.10 32.22 8.91
C ILE A 455 4.96 32.34 10.18
N LYS A 456 6.06 33.11 10.13
CA LYS A 456 6.94 33.30 11.30
C LYS A 456 6.19 33.99 12.46
N ILE A 457 5.39 35.00 12.16
CA ILE A 457 4.64 35.78 13.16
C ILE A 457 3.43 35.01 13.69
N LYS A 458 2.64 34.41 12.81
CA LYS A 458 1.35 33.81 13.17
C LYS A 458 1.44 32.33 13.51
N LYS A 459 2.48 31.63 13.05
CA LYS A 459 2.68 30.17 13.14
C LYS A 459 1.63 29.33 12.41
N ASN A 460 0.42 29.85 12.22
CA ASN A 460 -0.66 29.19 11.49
C ASN A 460 -1.12 30.06 10.33
N VAL A 461 -1.11 29.51 9.12
CA VAL A 461 -1.56 30.18 7.89
C VAL A 461 -2.49 29.26 7.11
N ILE A 462 -3.52 29.82 6.50
CA ILE A 462 -4.35 29.15 5.50
C ILE A 462 -4.01 29.72 4.13
N LEU A 463 -3.54 28.84 3.24
CA LEU A 463 -3.42 29.10 1.82
C LEU A 463 -4.79 28.87 1.19
N GLN A 464 -5.45 29.95 0.81
CA GLN A 464 -6.74 29.90 0.12
C GLN A 464 -6.55 30.33 -1.33
N GLY A 465 -7.39 29.85 -2.22
CA GLY A 465 -7.43 30.34 -3.59
C GLY A 465 -8.15 29.36 -4.52
N PRO A 466 -8.24 29.72 -5.81
CA PRO A 466 -8.88 28.90 -6.84
C PRO A 466 -8.23 27.51 -6.97
N PRO A 467 -8.94 26.51 -7.52
CA PRO A 467 -8.33 25.23 -7.88
C PRO A 467 -7.19 25.44 -8.89
N GLY A 468 -6.16 24.59 -8.79
CA GLY A 468 -5.04 24.60 -9.73
C GLY A 468 -4.03 25.75 -9.60
N VAL A 469 -4.07 26.57 -8.54
CA VAL A 469 -3.02 27.60 -8.29
C VAL A 469 -1.78 27.04 -7.58
N GLY A 470 -1.66 25.72 -7.46
CA GLY A 470 -0.48 25.07 -6.89
C GLY A 470 -0.39 25.10 -5.36
N LYS A 471 -1.49 25.29 -4.61
CA LYS A 471 -1.50 25.38 -3.13
C LYS A 471 -0.78 24.20 -2.46
N THR A 472 -1.17 22.97 -2.81
CA THR A 472 -0.59 21.73 -2.28
C THR A 472 0.90 21.62 -2.57
N TYR A 473 1.30 21.95 -3.79
CA TYR A 473 2.70 21.96 -4.20
C TYR A 473 3.51 23.03 -3.44
N ALA A 474 2.95 24.24 -3.32
CA ALA A 474 3.56 25.38 -2.64
C ALA A 474 3.72 25.14 -1.14
N ALA A 475 2.74 24.57 -0.44
CA ALA A 475 2.78 24.40 1.02
C ALA A 475 3.99 23.60 1.50
N LYS A 476 4.26 22.45 0.85
CA LYS A 476 5.37 21.57 1.21
C LYS A 476 6.72 22.20 0.88
N ARG A 477 6.84 22.84 -0.30
CA ARG A 477 8.06 23.55 -0.70
C ARG A 477 8.34 24.78 0.15
N LEU A 478 7.29 25.47 0.59
CA LEU A 478 7.39 26.62 1.47
C LEU A 478 7.97 26.20 2.82
N ALA A 479 7.44 25.12 3.40
CA ALA A 479 7.98 24.53 4.63
C ALA A 479 9.47 24.21 4.49
N TYR A 480 9.86 23.51 3.42
CA TYR A 480 11.28 23.20 3.14
C TYR A 480 12.13 24.46 2.99
N SER A 481 11.63 25.51 2.33
CA SER A 481 12.38 26.75 2.16
C SER A 481 12.64 27.49 3.47
N ILE A 482 11.70 27.40 4.43
CA ILE A 482 11.82 28.03 5.75
C ILE A 482 12.70 27.19 6.70
N ILE A 483 12.70 25.87 6.51
CA ILE A 483 13.62 24.95 7.17
C ILE A 483 15.04 25.15 6.62
N GLY A 484 15.19 25.38 5.31
CA GLY A 484 16.46 25.47 4.59
C GLY A 484 16.86 24.17 3.88
N GLU A 485 16.04 23.12 4.01
CA GLU A 485 16.31 21.78 3.49
C GLU A 485 15.03 20.94 3.36
N LYS A 486 15.07 19.91 2.51
CA LYS A 486 13.95 18.98 2.28
C LYS A 486 13.82 17.94 3.42
N ALA A 487 13.70 18.40 4.67
CA ALA A 487 13.57 17.56 5.84
C ALA A 487 12.17 16.92 5.97
N THR A 488 11.94 15.82 5.26
CA THR A 488 10.65 15.11 5.25
C THR A 488 10.19 14.65 6.63
N SER A 489 11.12 14.30 7.53
CA SER A 489 10.80 13.93 8.93
C SER A 489 10.21 15.09 9.75
N ARG A 490 10.42 16.33 9.32
CA ARG A 490 9.96 17.56 9.97
C ARG A 490 8.76 18.20 9.29
N VAL A 491 8.28 17.62 8.20
CA VAL A 491 7.10 18.11 7.45
C VAL A 491 6.09 16.99 7.31
N LYS A 492 4.97 17.09 8.02
CA LYS A 492 3.86 16.14 7.95
C LYS A 492 2.70 16.76 7.19
N MET A 493 2.15 16.03 6.23
CA MET A 493 0.94 16.44 5.51
C MET A 493 -0.17 15.42 5.73
N ILE A 494 -1.38 15.91 5.97
CA ILE A 494 -2.63 15.14 6.03
C ILE A 494 -3.73 15.88 5.27
N GLN A 495 -4.84 15.21 5.01
CA GLN A 495 -6.05 15.79 4.44
C GLN A 495 -7.22 15.61 5.40
N PHE A 496 -8.07 16.63 5.53
CA PHE A 496 -9.30 16.53 6.33
C PHE A 496 -10.49 16.08 5.48
N HIS A 497 -11.33 15.26 6.09
CA HIS A 497 -12.62 14.85 5.54
C HIS A 497 -13.72 15.02 6.59
N GLN A 498 -14.98 14.98 6.17
CA GLN A 498 -16.13 15.27 7.05
C GLN A 498 -16.21 14.39 8.31
N SER A 499 -15.74 13.14 8.21
CA SER A 499 -15.72 12.20 9.35
C SER A 499 -14.45 12.27 10.21
N TYR A 500 -13.53 13.20 9.95
CA TYR A 500 -12.26 13.29 10.68
C TYR A 500 -12.53 13.85 12.08
N SER A 501 -12.05 13.19 13.13
CA SER A 501 -12.42 13.53 14.51
C SER A 501 -11.21 13.81 15.41
N TYR A 502 -11.49 14.25 16.65
CA TYR A 502 -10.49 14.45 17.68
C TYR A 502 -9.70 13.16 17.97
N GLU A 503 -10.38 12.02 17.95
CA GLU A 503 -9.82 10.69 18.23
C GLU A 503 -8.82 10.20 17.18
N ASP A 504 -8.87 10.74 15.95
CA ASP A 504 -7.86 10.49 14.91
C ASP A 504 -6.68 11.46 15.03
N PHE A 505 -6.96 12.69 15.47
CA PHE A 505 -6.03 13.81 15.41
C PHE A 505 -5.14 13.95 16.65
N ILE A 506 -5.76 13.92 17.84
CA ILE A 506 -5.11 14.16 19.12
C ILE A 506 -4.96 12.87 19.91
N MET A 507 -6.06 12.31 20.41
CA MET A 507 -6.06 11.02 21.09
C MET A 507 -7.48 10.48 21.23
N GLY A 508 -7.59 9.17 21.25
CA GLY A 508 -8.88 8.52 21.48
C GLY A 508 -8.71 7.06 21.84
N PHE A 509 -9.71 6.53 22.55
CA PHE A 509 -9.77 5.11 22.83
C PHE A 509 -10.04 4.34 21.54
N ARG A 510 -9.14 3.39 21.25
CA ARG A 510 -9.33 2.40 20.20
C ARG A 510 -9.58 1.05 20.85
N PRO A 511 -10.52 0.26 20.33
CA PRO A 511 -10.73 -1.09 20.81
C PRO A 511 -9.44 -1.89 20.60
N THR A 512 -9.06 -2.68 21.60
CA THR A 512 -8.00 -3.67 21.50
C THR A 512 -8.55 -5.02 21.95
N GLU A 513 -7.73 -6.06 21.79
CA GLU A 513 -7.89 -7.23 22.63
C GLU A 513 -7.88 -6.79 24.11
N THR A 514 -8.47 -7.46 25.08
CA THR A 514 -8.50 -7.01 26.50
C THR A 514 -9.24 -5.68 26.84
N GLY A 515 -9.71 -4.87 25.89
CA GLY A 515 -10.53 -3.69 26.22
C GLY A 515 -10.37 -2.49 25.28
N PHE A 516 -10.16 -1.31 25.85
CA PHE A 516 -9.87 -0.09 25.09
C PHE A 516 -8.47 0.39 25.43
N LYS A 517 -7.67 0.67 24.40
CA LYS A 517 -6.38 1.32 24.56
C LYS A 517 -6.46 2.74 24.04
N LEU A 518 -5.97 3.66 24.85
CA LEU A 518 -5.78 5.03 24.43
C LEU A 518 -4.69 5.07 23.35
N ASN A 519 -5.07 5.49 22.14
CA ASN A 519 -4.14 5.68 21.03
C ASN A 519 -3.91 7.18 20.79
N LYS A 520 -2.64 7.52 20.55
CA LYS A 520 -2.17 8.87 20.25
C LYS A 520 -2.34 9.16 18.77
N GLY A 521 -3.04 10.25 18.46
CA GLY A 521 -3.35 10.70 17.11
C GLY A 521 -2.15 11.33 16.39
N THR A 522 -2.34 11.65 15.12
CA THR A 522 -1.25 12.13 14.25
C THR A 522 -0.63 13.45 14.75
N PHE A 523 -1.45 14.42 15.16
CA PHE A 523 -0.95 15.73 15.57
C PHE A 523 -0.29 15.67 16.95
N TYR A 524 -0.80 14.82 17.85
CA TYR A 524 -0.14 14.54 19.12
C TYR A 524 1.27 14.01 18.90
N ASN A 525 1.43 12.95 18.09
CA ASN A 525 2.73 12.33 17.87
C ASN A 525 3.72 13.30 17.19
N PHE A 526 3.22 14.11 16.26
CA PHE A 526 4.01 15.14 15.60
C PHE A 526 4.49 16.23 16.57
N CYS A 527 3.63 16.68 17.49
CA CYS A 527 4.01 17.64 18.51
C CYS A 527 5.04 17.07 19.48
N LYS A 528 4.91 15.80 19.92
CA LYS A 528 5.92 15.17 20.77
C LYS A 528 7.28 15.07 20.09
N GLN A 529 7.32 14.72 18.81
CA GLN A 529 8.56 14.71 18.04
C GLN A 529 9.19 16.12 17.93
N ALA A 530 8.37 17.15 17.72
CA ALA A 530 8.85 18.54 17.67
C ALA A 530 9.28 19.07 19.05
N GLU A 531 8.68 18.57 20.14
CA GLU A 531 9.04 18.90 21.52
C GLU A 531 10.43 18.36 21.88
N GLU A 532 10.74 17.13 21.46
CA GLU A 532 12.06 16.50 21.62
C GLU A 532 13.16 17.22 20.81
N ASP A 533 12.81 17.83 19.68
CA ASP A 533 13.72 18.55 18.77
C ASP A 533 13.40 20.06 18.68
N SER A 534 13.57 20.75 19.80
CA SER A 534 13.15 22.15 19.98
C SER A 534 13.94 23.18 19.14
N GLU A 535 15.15 22.85 18.70
CA GLU A 535 16.03 23.73 17.90
C GLU A 535 15.58 23.84 16.43
N ASN A 536 14.80 22.86 15.98
CA ASN A 536 14.43 22.67 14.59
C ASN A 536 12.97 23.04 14.33
N LYS A 537 12.67 23.52 13.12
CA LYS A 537 11.31 23.90 12.72
C LYS A 537 10.54 22.70 12.19
N TYR A 538 9.29 22.56 12.62
CA TYR A 538 8.39 21.48 12.25
C TYR A 538 7.14 22.03 11.56
N PHE A 539 6.76 21.51 10.41
CA PHE A 539 5.58 21.96 9.66
C PHE A 539 4.51 20.87 9.57
N PHE A 540 3.30 21.22 9.97
CA PHE A 540 2.12 20.38 9.90
C PHE A 540 1.15 20.96 8.87
N ILE A 541 0.98 20.26 7.76
CA ILE A 541 0.21 20.69 6.61
C ILE A 541 -1.13 19.96 6.60
N ILE A 542 -2.23 20.71 6.46
CA ILE A 542 -3.59 20.20 6.45
C ILE A 542 -4.24 20.60 5.13
N ASP A 543 -4.43 19.63 4.24
CA ASP A 543 -5.20 19.81 3.03
C ASP A 543 -6.69 19.73 3.30
N GLU A 544 -7.47 20.43 2.47
CA GLU A 544 -8.93 20.55 2.59
C GLU A 544 -9.39 20.90 4.02
N ILE A 545 -8.71 21.86 4.65
CA ILE A 545 -8.89 22.18 6.07
C ILE A 545 -10.34 22.54 6.41
N ASN A 546 -11.07 23.12 5.45
CA ASN A 546 -12.48 23.50 5.56
C ASN A 546 -13.48 22.32 5.50
N ARG A 547 -13.05 21.10 5.13
CA ARG A 547 -13.92 19.90 5.14
C ARG A 547 -14.06 19.26 6.51
N GLY A 548 -13.19 19.59 7.45
CA GLY A 548 -13.25 19.15 8.85
C GLY A 548 -13.89 20.18 9.77
N ASN A 549 -14.57 19.72 10.83
CA ASN A 549 -14.98 20.61 11.91
C ASN A 549 -13.79 20.89 12.83
N LEU A 550 -13.04 21.95 12.53
CA LEU A 550 -11.78 22.29 13.21
C LEU A 550 -11.93 22.46 14.71
N SER A 551 -13.01 23.10 15.18
CA SER A 551 -13.27 23.26 16.61
C SER A 551 -13.43 21.91 17.31
N LYS A 552 -14.09 20.94 16.66
CA LYS A 552 -14.21 19.57 17.20
C LYS A 552 -12.91 18.78 17.08
N ILE A 553 -12.20 18.90 15.97
CA ILE A 553 -10.97 18.13 15.69
C ILE A 553 -9.83 18.55 16.62
N PHE A 554 -9.63 19.86 16.83
CA PHE A 554 -8.59 20.36 17.72
C PHE A 554 -8.99 20.31 19.21
N GLY A 555 -10.29 20.28 19.51
CA GLY A 555 -10.80 20.24 20.89
C GLY A 555 -10.22 21.35 21.76
N GLU A 556 -9.70 20.98 22.92
CA GLU A 556 -9.03 21.84 23.90
C GLU A 556 -7.76 22.49 23.36
N LEU A 557 -7.09 21.86 22.38
CA LEU A 557 -5.85 22.38 21.79
C LEU A 557 -6.10 23.52 20.81
N PHE A 558 -7.36 23.80 20.47
CA PHE A 558 -7.69 24.85 19.52
C PHE A 558 -7.26 26.24 20.02
N MET A 559 -7.13 26.45 21.33
CA MET A 559 -6.50 27.65 21.88
C MET A 559 -4.97 27.62 21.76
N LEU A 560 -4.35 26.46 21.95
CA LEU A 560 -2.89 26.32 22.03
C LEU A 560 -2.17 26.48 20.70
N ILE A 561 -2.88 26.44 19.57
CA ILE A 561 -2.27 26.73 18.27
C ILE A 561 -1.89 28.22 18.13
N GLU A 562 -2.48 29.12 18.91
CA GLU A 562 -2.14 30.55 18.92
C GLU A 562 -0.67 30.76 19.32
N ASN A 563 0.04 31.64 18.60
CA ASN A 563 1.49 31.81 18.77
C ASN A 563 1.90 32.12 20.22
N ASP A 564 1.14 32.97 20.92
CA ASP A 564 1.39 33.36 22.31
C ASP A 564 0.98 32.30 23.35
N LYS A 565 0.22 31.28 22.95
CA LYS A 565 -0.26 30.20 23.84
C LYS A 565 0.55 28.91 23.74
N ARG A 566 1.38 28.78 22.71
CA ARG A 566 2.26 27.61 22.50
C ARG A 566 3.26 27.43 23.63
N GLY A 567 3.48 26.18 24.02
CA GLY A 567 4.26 25.79 25.19
C GLY A 567 3.51 25.93 26.52
N THR A 568 2.25 26.37 26.51
CA THR A 568 1.38 26.27 27.70
C THR A 568 0.80 24.87 27.75
N GLU A 569 0.97 24.19 28.88
CA GLU A 569 0.42 22.86 29.12
C GLU A 569 -1.08 22.94 29.44
N LEU A 570 -1.86 22.03 28.82
CA LEU A 570 -3.24 21.73 29.18
C LEU A 570 -3.37 20.23 29.44
N GLU A 571 -4.30 19.88 30.33
CA GLU A 571 -4.66 18.49 30.59
C GLU A 571 -5.58 17.98 29.47
N LEU A 572 -5.26 16.81 28.92
CA LEU A 572 -6.03 16.22 27.82
C LEU A 572 -7.29 15.51 28.34
N LEU A 573 -8.35 15.49 27.53
CA LEU A 573 -9.65 14.91 27.92
C LEU A 573 -9.61 13.42 28.28
N TYR A 574 -8.77 12.63 27.59
CA TYR A 574 -8.74 11.16 27.73
C TYR A 574 -7.51 10.65 28.50
N ALA A 575 -6.63 11.54 28.98
CA ALA A 575 -5.42 11.17 29.70
C ALA A 575 -5.10 12.19 30.78
N ASP A 576 -4.70 11.71 31.97
CA ASP A 576 -4.01 12.50 33.00
C ASP A 576 -2.58 12.86 32.55
N GLU A 577 -2.45 13.40 31.33
CA GLU A 577 -1.21 13.87 30.76
C GLU A 577 -1.37 15.34 30.37
N LYS A 578 -0.38 16.13 30.76
CA LYS A 578 -0.24 17.50 30.28
C LYS A 578 0.36 17.51 28.88
N PHE A 579 -0.27 18.26 27.99
CA PHE A 579 0.15 18.41 26.61
C PHE A 579 0.22 19.89 26.24
N SER A 580 1.22 20.25 25.44
CA SER A 580 1.33 21.58 24.86
C SER A 580 1.62 21.49 23.38
N VAL A 581 1.22 22.51 22.62
CA VAL A 581 1.67 22.66 21.23
C VAL A 581 3.03 23.37 21.23
N PRO A 582 4.12 22.76 20.71
CA PRO A 582 5.44 23.37 20.75
C PRO A 582 5.56 24.66 19.94
N LYS A 583 6.48 25.54 20.35
CA LYS A 583 6.73 26.85 19.71
C LYS A 583 7.39 26.74 18.32
N ASN A 584 8.06 25.63 18.07
CA ASN A 584 8.75 25.31 16.82
C ASN A 584 7.86 24.57 15.79
N VAL A 585 6.60 24.27 16.14
CA VAL A 585 5.60 23.76 15.18
C VAL A 585 5.01 24.92 14.35
N TYR A 586 4.68 24.69 13.09
CA TYR A 586 4.00 25.63 12.19
C TYR A 586 2.87 24.88 11.50
N ILE A 587 1.71 25.49 11.35
CA ILE A 587 0.55 24.86 10.72
C ILE A 587 0.23 25.58 9.41
N ILE A 588 0.15 24.83 8.31
CA ILE A 588 -0.27 25.34 7.01
C ILE A 588 -1.57 24.62 6.62
N GLY A 589 -2.69 25.32 6.66
CA GLY A 589 -3.95 24.84 6.12
C GLY A 589 -4.09 25.20 4.65
N MET A 590 -4.85 24.42 3.90
CA MET A 590 -5.18 24.73 2.50
C MET A 590 -6.68 24.58 2.28
N MET A 591 -7.27 25.48 1.51
CA MET A 591 -8.67 25.39 1.11
C MET A 591 -8.92 25.98 -0.27
N ASN A 592 -9.89 25.40 -0.98
CA ASN A 592 -10.39 25.96 -2.23
C ASN A 592 -11.45 27.03 -1.92
N THR A 593 -11.36 28.17 -2.61
CA THR A 593 -12.33 29.27 -2.46
C THR A 593 -13.62 29.03 -3.24
N ALA A 594 -13.59 28.18 -4.27
CA ALA A 594 -14.74 27.86 -5.11
C ALA A 594 -15.76 26.92 -4.43
N ASP A 595 -15.37 26.19 -3.38
CA ASP A 595 -16.23 25.21 -2.70
C ASP A 595 -17.33 25.90 -1.88
N ARG A 596 -18.49 26.15 -2.51
CA ARG A 596 -19.68 26.77 -1.88
C ARG A 596 -20.42 25.85 -0.89
N SER A 597 -20.16 24.54 -0.93
CA SER A 597 -20.85 23.51 -0.15
C SER A 597 -20.30 23.34 1.28
N LEU A 598 -19.25 24.07 1.63
CA LEU A 598 -18.55 23.92 2.90
C LEU A 598 -18.92 25.05 3.86
N ALA A 599 -19.13 24.71 5.13
CA ALA A 599 -19.57 25.65 6.17
C ALA A 599 -18.65 26.88 6.22
N ILE A 600 -19.26 28.07 6.37
CA ILE A 600 -18.53 29.32 6.60
C ILE A 600 -17.58 29.10 7.79
N LEU A 601 -16.27 29.31 7.57
CA LEU A 601 -15.28 29.17 8.63
C LEU A 601 -15.64 30.08 9.81
N ASP A 602 -15.74 29.49 11.00
CA ASP A 602 -16.09 30.17 12.24
C ASP A 602 -15.11 31.32 12.53
N TYR A 603 -15.62 32.41 13.13
CA TYR A 603 -14.85 33.59 13.52
C TYR A 603 -13.67 33.22 14.44
N ALA A 604 -13.84 32.21 15.28
CA ALA A 604 -12.79 31.68 16.16
C ALA A 604 -11.55 31.22 15.39
N LEU A 605 -11.74 30.69 14.18
CA LEU A 605 -10.66 30.23 13.32
C LEU A 605 -9.97 31.39 12.62
N ARG A 606 -10.74 32.39 12.16
CA ARG A 606 -10.20 33.62 11.55
C ARG A 606 -9.23 34.38 12.46
N ARG A 607 -9.40 34.25 13.78
CA ARG A 607 -8.48 34.83 14.78
C ARG A 607 -7.13 34.10 14.83
N ARG A 608 -7.12 32.80 14.59
CA ARG A 608 -6.00 31.88 14.90
C ARG A 608 -5.13 31.53 13.70
N PHE A 609 -5.70 31.64 12.51
CA PHE A 609 -5.00 31.51 11.24
C PHE A 609 -4.93 32.85 10.55
N ALA A 610 -3.79 33.16 9.95
CA ALA A 610 -3.76 34.20 8.93
C ALA A 610 -4.15 33.60 7.57
N PHE A 611 -4.87 34.37 6.77
CA PHE A 611 -5.35 33.94 5.47
C PHE A 611 -4.48 34.57 4.40
N TYR A 612 -3.93 33.72 3.55
CA TYR A 612 -3.11 34.14 2.43
C TYR A 612 -3.78 33.69 1.14
N ASN A 613 -4.14 34.66 0.29
CA ASN A 613 -4.76 34.37 -0.99
C ASN A 613 -3.69 34.06 -2.04
N MET A 614 -3.71 32.84 -2.56
CA MET A 614 -2.87 32.40 -3.67
C MET A 614 -3.57 32.68 -4.99
N ASN A 615 -2.92 33.51 -5.80
CA ASN A 615 -3.39 33.89 -7.13
C ASN A 615 -2.69 33.05 -8.21
N THR A 616 -3.15 33.19 -9.46
CA THR A 616 -2.51 32.55 -10.61
C THR A 616 -1.12 33.16 -10.87
N SER A 617 -0.18 32.33 -11.35
CA SER A 617 1.20 32.74 -11.56
C SER A 617 1.52 33.08 -13.02
N PHE A 618 0.53 33.11 -13.93
CA PHE A 618 0.75 33.30 -15.38
C PHE A 618 1.55 34.57 -15.73
N THR A 619 1.51 35.61 -14.88
CA THR A 619 2.20 36.88 -15.11
C THR A 619 3.52 37.01 -14.38
N THR A 620 3.91 36.01 -13.60
CA THR A 620 5.16 36.00 -12.84
C THR A 620 6.36 35.74 -13.75
N MET A 621 7.53 36.26 -13.39
CA MET A 621 8.75 36.05 -14.18
C MET A 621 9.08 34.56 -14.33
N GLY A 622 8.99 33.77 -13.26
CA GLY A 622 9.28 32.34 -13.30
C GLY A 622 8.37 31.56 -14.24
N PHE A 623 7.06 31.85 -14.27
CA PHE A 623 6.16 31.19 -15.21
C PHE A 623 6.41 31.62 -16.65
N ARG A 624 6.73 32.90 -16.89
CA ARG A 624 7.09 33.40 -18.22
C ARG A 624 8.36 32.75 -18.75
N GLU A 625 9.39 32.63 -17.93
CA GLU A 625 10.63 31.92 -18.28
C GLU A 625 10.35 30.44 -18.59
N TYR A 626 9.50 29.77 -17.79
CA TYR A 626 9.05 28.41 -18.08
C TYR A 626 8.36 28.31 -19.45
N GLN A 627 7.44 29.23 -19.73
CA GLN A 627 6.72 29.30 -21.00
C GLN A 627 7.68 29.54 -22.19
N GLU A 628 8.59 30.51 -22.08
CA GLU A 628 9.59 30.82 -23.11
C GLU A 628 10.53 29.64 -23.39
N ASN A 629 10.91 28.88 -22.36
CA ASN A 629 11.77 27.70 -22.51
C ASN A 629 11.11 26.55 -23.29
N LEU A 630 9.78 26.48 -23.33
CA LEU A 630 9.06 25.45 -24.08
C LEU A 630 8.98 25.77 -25.59
N GLN A 631 9.21 27.03 -25.98
CA GLN A 631 9.30 27.48 -27.38
C GLN A 631 8.15 26.99 -28.27
N ASN A 632 6.91 27.08 -27.78
CA ASN A 632 5.74 26.56 -28.49
C ASN A 632 4.64 27.63 -28.63
N SER A 633 4.41 28.10 -29.85
CA SER A 633 3.44 29.17 -30.13
C SER A 633 2.00 28.81 -29.79
N LYS A 634 1.59 27.54 -29.98
CA LYS A 634 0.24 27.07 -29.63
C LYS A 634 0.01 27.11 -28.12
N PHE A 635 1.03 26.73 -27.35
CA PHE A 635 0.97 26.85 -25.90
C PHE A 635 0.89 28.32 -25.47
N ASP A 636 1.66 29.21 -26.09
CA ASP A 636 1.60 30.65 -25.80
C ASP A 636 0.21 31.24 -26.08
N GLU A 637 -0.39 30.87 -27.21
CA GLU A 637 -1.75 31.28 -27.59
C GLU A 637 -2.80 30.72 -26.62
N LEU A 638 -2.65 29.47 -26.19
CA LEU A 638 -3.52 28.84 -25.20
C LEU A 638 -3.44 29.56 -23.84
N ILE A 639 -2.23 29.88 -23.36
CA ILE A 639 -2.07 30.64 -22.10
C ILE A 639 -2.71 32.02 -22.21
N LEU A 640 -2.55 32.72 -23.34
CA LEU A 640 -3.21 34.00 -23.58
C LEU A 640 -4.74 33.87 -23.59
N CYS A 641 -5.27 32.81 -24.21
CA CYS A 641 -6.69 32.50 -24.22
C CYS A 641 -7.22 32.29 -22.78
N VAL A 642 -6.52 31.48 -21.97
CA VAL A 642 -6.86 31.21 -20.56
C VAL A 642 -6.79 32.47 -19.70
N GLN A 643 -5.83 33.36 -19.95
CA GLN A 643 -5.77 34.66 -19.27
C GLN A 643 -6.97 35.55 -19.59
N ASN A 644 -7.47 35.53 -20.82
CA ASN A 644 -8.68 36.27 -21.21
C ASN A 644 -9.94 35.62 -20.64
N LEU A 645 -10.02 34.29 -20.64
CA LEU A 645 -11.09 33.54 -19.98
C LEU A 645 -11.15 33.88 -18.48
N ASN A 646 -10.00 33.97 -17.81
CA ASN A 646 -9.93 34.38 -16.41
C ASN A 646 -10.45 35.80 -16.17
N LYS A 647 -10.28 36.74 -17.10
CA LYS A 647 -10.88 38.09 -16.99
C LYS A 647 -12.40 38.02 -17.05
N GLU A 648 -12.96 37.20 -17.94
CA GLU A 648 -14.41 36.99 -17.98
C GLU A 648 -14.94 36.33 -16.71
N ILE A 649 -14.25 35.31 -16.19
CA ILE A 649 -14.62 34.66 -14.92
C ILE A 649 -14.61 35.66 -13.75
N ILE A 650 -13.62 36.56 -13.70
CA ILE A 650 -13.54 37.60 -12.66
C ILE A 650 -14.70 38.60 -12.76
N ASN A 651 -15.06 39.01 -13.97
CA ASN A 651 -16.10 40.00 -14.22
C ASN A 651 -17.53 39.41 -14.17
N ASP A 652 -17.65 38.08 -14.07
CA ASP A 652 -18.92 37.39 -13.96
C ASP A 652 -19.62 37.70 -12.63
N GLU A 653 -20.91 38.01 -12.68
CA GLU A 653 -21.70 38.37 -11.49
C GLU A 653 -21.82 37.22 -10.49
N THR A 654 -21.69 35.97 -10.96
CA THR A 654 -21.88 34.78 -10.13
C THR A 654 -20.57 34.15 -9.67
N LEU A 655 -19.49 34.19 -10.45
CA LEU A 655 -18.24 33.47 -10.16
C LEU A 655 -17.23 34.29 -9.33
N GLY A 656 -16.64 35.33 -9.94
CA GLY A 656 -15.60 36.16 -9.35
C GLY A 656 -14.21 35.50 -9.25
N GLU A 657 -13.29 36.17 -8.53
CA GLU A 657 -11.87 35.78 -8.45
C GLU A 657 -11.60 34.35 -7.94
N GLY A 658 -12.52 33.78 -7.13
CA GLY A 658 -12.34 32.46 -6.53
C GLY A 658 -12.42 31.28 -7.51
N PHE A 659 -12.82 31.54 -8.76
CA PHE A 659 -13.08 30.55 -9.81
C PHE A 659 -12.08 30.62 -10.97
N VAL A 660 -11.08 31.52 -10.93
CA VAL A 660 -10.12 31.60 -12.03
C VAL A 660 -9.35 30.29 -12.20
N ILE A 661 -9.08 29.93 -13.45
CA ILE A 661 -8.34 28.75 -13.83
C ILE A 661 -6.88 28.93 -13.43
N GLY A 662 -6.38 27.99 -12.64
CA GLY A 662 -5.02 27.98 -12.16
C GLY A 662 -3.97 27.62 -13.22
N HIS A 663 -2.69 27.89 -12.91
CA HIS A 663 -1.58 27.63 -13.82
C HIS A 663 -1.06 26.18 -13.75
N SER A 664 -1.47 25.39 -12.74
CA SER A 664 -0.97 24.02 -12.55
C SER A 664 -1.33 23.07 -13.69
N TYR A 665 -2.46 23.31 -14.37
CA TYR A 665 -2.88 22.57 -15.57
C TYR A 665 -1.84 22.63 -16.70
N PHE A 666 -0.96 23.64 -16.66
CA PHE A 666 0.02 23.93 -17.71
C PHE A 666 1.47 23.70 -17.26
N CYS A 667 1.67 23.13 -16.06
CA CYS A 667 3.00 22.91 -15.47
C CYS A 667 3.51 21.47 -15.71
N ASN A 668 4.81 21.25 -15.47
CA ASN A 668 5.49 19.94 -15.58
C ASN A 668 5.45 19.29 -16.97
N LEU A 669 5.27 20.09 -18.04
CA LEU A 669 5.34 19.60 -19.41
C LEU A 669 6.80 19.49 -19.83
N LYS A 670 7.27 18.27 -20.14
CA LYS A 670 8.64 18.03 -20.65
C LYS A 670 8.75 18.29 -22.15
N GLU A 671 7.69 17.97 -22.88
CA GLU A 671 7.53 18.17 -24.32
C GLU A 671 6.09 18.60 -24.56
N ILE A 672 5.87 19.49 -25.54
CA ILE A 672 4.54 19.93 -25.94
C ILE A 672 4.19 19.28 -27.26
N THR A 673 3.09 18.52 -27.25
CA THR A 673 2.49 17.94 -28.45
C THR A 673 1.05 18.43 -28.58
N ASP A 674 0.53 18.45 -29.81
CA ASP A 674 -0.86 18.83 -30.07
C ASP A 674 -1.84 17.97 -29.26
N SER A 675 -1.52 16.69 -29.03
CA SER A 675 -2.33 15.80 -28.19
C SER A 675 -2.35 16.22 -26.73
N ILE A 676 -1.24 16.71 -26.17
CA ILE A 676 -1.18 17.17 -24.77
C ILE A 676 -2.04 18.42 -24.61
N LEU A 677 -1.90 19.39 -25.51
CA LEU A 677 -2.70 20.63 -25.47
C LEU A 677 -4.19 20.33 -25.65
N THR A 678 -4.53 19.43 -26.59
CA THR A 678 -5.91 18.97 -26.79
C THR A 678 -6.46 18.32 -25.53
N ASN A 679 -5.68 17.50 -24.84
CA ASN A 679 -6.14 16.83 -23.63
C ASN A 679 -6.43 17.83 -22.49
N ILE A 680 -5.54 18.80 -22.28
CA ILE A 680 -5.76 19.86 -21.28
C ILE A 680 -7.06 20.62 -21.60
N VAL A 681 -7.26 21.00 -22.86
CA VAL A 681 -8.44 21.75 -23.28
C VAL A 681 -9.72 20.92 -23.13
N GLU A 682 -9.79 19.73 -23.73
CA GLU A 682 -11.04 18.95 -23.81
C GLU A 682 -11.43 18.24 -22.51
N PHE A 683 -10.44 17.81 -21.71
CA PHE A 683 -10.70 16.95 -20.55
C PHE A 683 -10.49 17.64 -19.20
N GLU A 684 -9.85 18.80 -19.17
CA GLU A 684 -9.60 19.53 -17.91
C GLU A 684 -10.31 20.90 -17.91
N ILE A 685 -10.05 21.75 -18.92
CA ILE A 685 -10.56 23.12 -18.92
C ILE A 685 -12.03 23.21 -19.35
N ILE A 686 -12.42 22.57 -20.47
CA ILE A 686 -13.81 22.62 -20.96
C ILE A 686 -14.82 22.03 -19.95
N PRO A 687 -14.55 20.88 -19.30
CA PRO A 687 -15.43 20.36 -18.26
C PRO A 687 -15.56 21.31 -17.05
N LEU A 688 -14.49 22.00 -16.68
CA LEU A 688 -14.50 22.97 -15.58
C LEU A 688 -15.40 24.18 -15.88
N ILE A 689 -15.28 24.77 -17.08
CA ILE A 689 -16.14 25.92 -17.45
C ILE A 689 -17.61 25.51 -17.63
N LYS A 690 -17.88 24.25 -18.03
CA LYS A 690 -19.24 23.69 -18.06
C LYS A 690 -19.87 23.63 -16.67
N GLU A 691 -19.07 23.37 -15.64
CA GLU A 691 -19.54 23.41 -14.26
C GLU A 691 -19.75 24.85 -13.78
N TYR A 692 -18.90 25.78 -14.19
CA TYR A 692 -19.00 27.19 -13.81
C TYR A 692 -20.22 27.89 -14.42
N TRP A 693 -20.47 27.66 -15.71
CA TRP A 693 -21.57 28.24 -16.47
C TRP A 693 -22.60 27.18 -16.86
N PHE A 694 -23.05 26.39 -15.88
CA PHE A 694 -23.98 25.28 -16.11
C PHE A 694 -25.34 25.74 -16.67
N ASP A 695 -25.70 27.01 -16.48
CA ASP A 695 -26.92 27.67 -16.97
C ASP A 695 -26.68 28.65 -18.13
N GLU A 696 -25.43 28.84 -18.57
CA GLU A 696 -25.05 29.72 -19.69
C GLU A 696 -24.35 28.95 -20.82
N GLU A 697 -25.06 28.00 -21.44
CA GLU A 697 -24.53 27.13 -22.52
C GLU A 697 -23.85 27.92 -23.66
N THR A 698 -24.43 29.05 -24.07
CA THR A 698 -23.84 29.91 -25.12
C THR A 698 -22.44 30.41 -24.76
N LYS A 699 -22.21 30.74 -23.49
CA LYS A 699 -20.90 31.25 -23.01
C LYS A 699 -19.88 30.13 -22.97
N VAL A 700 -20.31 28.93 -22.55
CA VAL A 700 -19.49 27.72 -22.60
C VAL A 700 -19.08 27.40 -24.04
N ASP A 701 -20.00 27.47 -25.00
CA ASP A 701 -19.71 27.16 -26.40
C ASP A 701 -18.68 28.13 -26.99
N ILE A 702 -18.88 29.45 -26.79
CA ILE A 702 -17.95 30.50 -27.24
C ILE A 702 -16.54 30.25 -26.68
N TRP A 703 -16.42 30.05 -25.37
CA TRP A 703 -15.11 29.84 -24.75
C TRP A 703 -14.48 28.50 -25.12
N SER A 704 -15.28 27.45 -25.29
CA SER A 704 -14.81 26.14 -25.78
C SER A 704 -14.24 26.25 -27.20
N GLU A 705 -14.90 26.98 -28.09
CA GLU A 705 -14.40 27.22 -29.45
C GLU A 705 -13.13 28.06 -29.47
N MET A 706 -13.04 29.10 -28.62
CA MET A 706 -11.84 29.92 -28.49
C MET A 706 -10.64 29.10 -27.98
N LEU A 707 -10.83 28.27 -26.95
CA LEU A 707 -9.80 27.37 -26.41
C LEU A 707 -9.33 26.36 -27.47
N ARG A 708 -10.27 25.71 -28.18
CA ARG A 708 -9.95 24.78 -29.28
C ARG A 708 -9.19 25.46 -30.42
N SER A 709 -9.50 26.73 -30.69
CA SER A 709 -8.87 27.48 -31.78
C SER A 709 -7.44 27.90 -31.42
N SER A 710 -7.15 28.15 -30.14
CA SER A 710 -5.82 28.54 -29.66
C SER A 710 -4.76 27.43 -29.77
N ILE A 711 -5.16 26.20 -30.07
CA ILE A 711 -4.25 25.04 -30.18
C ILE A 711 -4.17 24.47 -31.60
N LYS A 712 -4.75 25.14 -32.60
CA LYS A 712 -4.81 24.67 -33.99
C LYS A 712 -3.56 24.99 -34.79
#